data_AF-A0A1E1X4J9-F1
#
_entry.id   AF-A0A1E1X4J9-F1
#
_cell.length_a   1.000
_cell.length_b   1.000
_cell.length_c   1.000
_cell.angle_alpha   90.00
_cell.angle_beta   90.00
_cell.angle_gamma   90.00
#
_symmetry.space_group_name_H-M   'P 1'
#
loop_
_entity.id
_entity.type
_entity.pdbx_description
1 polymer ?
#
loop_
_entity_poly.entity_id
_entity_poly.type
_entity_poly.pdbx_seq_one_letter_code
_entity_poly.pdbx_strand_id
1 'polypeptide(L)'
;HLQAAVENIIRGCRYLRIQPDGPRKSTVSKANPLVGRYFVVNTHVPVLDVKEAEKLMFSDKAAYVMAHNGWVMNDDPLRNFAEAGSNVYLRRELIAWGDSVKLRYGKSPDDCPYLWQYMKDYVCETARIFHGIRLDNCHSTPLPLAEYVLDAARLVRPDLYVIAELFTSKEEVDNIFVNRLGINSLIREAMSAHNAHELGRLVYRYGGEPVGSFMPPPIRCLTPCIAHAVFMDITHDNPSPFEKRSVYDYLPSAAVVSMACCATGSNRGYDELVSHHIHVVDEFRQYPTWSVNPTERPSCVHLHSGIIAAKRALNRLHYELGTQGYVQVFVDQVNPDTVAITRHSPVTHQSVILVARTAFQIPERPNETGCVPPLCIPGVIEEVIFEARTVKVGKDNMSLDEKNKEYITGLTDYRLEIREHISLVESKMVDLSDASEQNLQELDFSTFTPGSVIAFRVNLHAVSKGAVQSIRKHLSHLGYITGSQLEAGAGAAVNPCSDEESIVAIAKALSLSDLNRVLFRAECEEKAENRGGGAYSFPRHGGLVYCGLQGIMSLLSEIRIKNDLGHPVCDNLRVGDWLMEYIVNRLSVERPTIKLAKWLDRVFGQVKKVPRYLVPCYFDAVVTSTYCVVLEEVWSKMSDFVKHGSTLVRELALGSVILGGFVPDAYLPPLSRQLTPPQPPYRIDEATNTRQETCTTISAGLPHFASGYMRNWGRDTFIALRGIFLLTGRFLEARFIILGFAGCLRHGLIPNLLDKGTHARYNCRDAVWWWLQSIQDYCKEAPDGYLILKDRVARLYPTDDSPPQEPGVKEMPLEEVIQEALQRHFAGIAFRERNAGYQIDSQMTDEGFNVRAGIDLKNGFVYGGNPWNCGTWMDKMGSSEKAGNKGHPATPRDGSAVELVGLCKSALRWLDQMYKDGYYPYNAVERTEHGVTTVMTFDQWGSLIKKNFEPCFWVPPANQPVHHDDLHPELINRRLIYKDTYGAIWPWADYQLRPNFLVAMVVAPELFTVEKAWDALNVVKDNLVGPFGMRTLDPSDMNYNGYYYNGNDSHDYKCAHGFNYHQGPEWLWPMGYYLRARLYFAQKVADTKNALTAAINEVKEILSNNYQLIQSSPWRGLPELTNRNGDVCPDSCPIQAWSHSCLLEAVYDLQKLPA
;
A
#
# COMPACT_ATOMS: atom_id res chain seq x y z
N HIS A 1 14.23 10.10 48.99
CA HIS A 1 13.37 8.96 49.37
C HIS A 1 12.55 9.22 50.63
N LEU A 2 13.16 9.57 51.77
CA LEU A 2 12.42 9.83 53.02
C LEU A 2 11.37 10.93 52.87
N GLN A 3 11.66 12.01 52.13
CA GLN A 3 10.67 13.04 51.82
C GLN A 3 9.43 12.46 51.12
N ALA A 4 9.61 11.66 50.08
CA ALA A 4 8.51 10.99 49.39
C ALA A 4 7.73 10.06 50.34
N ALA A 5 8.41 9.32 51.21
CA ALA A 5 7.76 8.48 52.23
C ALA A 5 6.85 9.29 53.16
N VAL A 6 7.34 10.44 53.66
CA VAL A 6 6.56 11.34 54.53
C VAL A 6 5.36 11.91 53.77
N GLU A 7 5.57 12.41 52.55
CA GLU A 7 4.51 12.97 51.72
C GLU A 7 3.41 11.94 51.41
N ASN A 8 3.79 10.71 51.06
CA ASN A 8 2.83 9.64 50.78
C ASN A 8 2.08 9.16 52.02
N ILE A 9 2.73 9.11 53.18
CA ILE A 9 2.04 8.84 54.45
C ILE A 9 1.00 9.94 54.73
N ILE A 10 1.36 11.21 54.55
CA ILE A 10 0.42 12.33 54.74
C ILE A 10 -0.76 12.21 53.77
N ARG A 11 -0.50 11.92 52.49
CA ARG A 11 -1.55 11.72 51.47
C ARG A 11 -2.47 10.56 51.83
N GLY A 12 -1.91 9.40 52.19
CA GLY A 12 -2.67 8.23 52.61
C GLY A 12 -3.52 8.48 53.87
N CYS A 13 -2.97 9.19 54.86
CA CYS A 13 -3.72 9.59 56.05
C CYS A 13 -4.88 10.53 55.70
N ARG A 14 -4.65 11.52 54.82
CA ARG A 14 -5.71 12.43 54.36
C ARG A 14 -6.81 11.66 53.64
N TYR A 15 -6.47 10.76 52.73
CA TYR A 15 -7.44 9.92 52.02
C TYR A 15 -8.25 9.05 52.99
N LEU A 16 -7.59 8.27 53.84
CA LEU A 16 -8.27 7.31 54.72
C LEU A 16 -9.18 7.96 55.79
N ARG A 17 -8.95 9.24 56.13
CA ARG A 17 -9.52 9.86 57.33
C ARG A 17 -10.32 11.14 57.07
N ILE A 18 -9.92 11.96 56.09
CA ILE A 18 -10.40 13.34 55.93
C ILE A 18 -11.11 13.55 54.61
N GLN A 19 -10.55 13.04 53.50
CA GLN A 19 -11.06 13.35 52.18
C GLN A 19 -12.50 12.85 51.96
N PRO A 20 -13.33 13.61 51.24
CA PRO A 20 -14.73 13.25 51.04
C PRO A 20 -14.94 11.90 50.35
N ASP A 21 -14.04 11.56 49.43
CA ASP A 21 -14.00 10.39 48.55
C ASP A 21 -13.19 9.21 49.11
N GLY A 22 -12.68 9.32 50.35
CA GLY A 22 -12.01 8.23 51.05
C GLY A 22 -12.89 7.56 52.12
N PRO A 23 -12.42 6.49 52.77
CA PRO A 23 -13.22 5.68 53.71
C PRO A 23 -13.53 6.36 55.05
N ARG A 24 -13.06 7.60 55.29
CA ARG A 24 -13.32 8.44 56.48
C ARG A 24 -13.32 7.68 57.82
N LYS A 25 -12.31 6.83 58.03
CA LYS A 25 -12.18 6.04 59.26
C LYS A 25 -11.96 7.00 60.44
N SER A 26 -12.93 7.17 61.33
CA SER A 26 -12.86 8.19 62.38
C SER A 26 -11.92 7.85 63.55
N THR A 27 -11.62 6.57 63.79
CA THR A 27 -10.87 6.11 64.98
C THR A 27 -9.52 5.49 64.64
N VAL A 28 -8.45 5.93 65.30
CA VAL A 28 -7.13 5.28 65.24
C VAL A 28 -7.11 4.15 66.26
N SER A 29 -6.91 2.92 65.78
CA SER A 29 -6.93 1.72 66.63
C SER A 29 -5.92 0.68 66.14
N LYS A 30 -5.76 -0.42 66.89
CA LYS A 30 -4.93 -1.55 66.44
C LYS A 30 -5.43 -2.13 65.11
N ALA A 31 -6.75 -2.18 64.91
CA ALA A 31 -7.37 -2.66 63.67
C ALA A 31 -7.24 -1.64 62.52
N ASN A 32 -7.32 -0.34 62.82
CA ASN A 32 -7.19 0.75 61.85
C ASN A 32 -6.04 1.69 62.26
N PRO A 33 -4.77 1.32 61.98
CA PRO A 33 -3.62 2.13 62.36
C PRO A 33 -3.59 3.48 61.62
N LEU A 34 -2.77 4.41 62.11
CA LEU A 34 -2.60 5.72 61.47
C LEU A 34 -1.93 5.60 60.10
N VAL A 35 -0.87 4.78 60.01
CA VAL A 35 -0.18 4.44 58.75
C VAL A 35 -0.62 3.03 58.32
N GLY A 36 -0.92 2.86 57.03
CA GLY A 36 -1.27 1.56 56.47
C GLY A 36 -0.20 0.50 56.74
N ARG A 37 -0.61 -0.76 56.90
CA ARG A 37 0.32 -1.87 57.08
C ARG A 37 0.86 -2.28 55.71
N TYR A 38 2.19 -2.25 55.55
CA TYR A 38 2.88 -2.69 54.33
C TYR A 38 3.44 -4.10 54.45
N PHE A 39 3.56 -4.62 55.66
CA PHE A 39 4.07 -5.95 55.96
C PHE A 39 3.21 -6.60 57.05
N VAL A 40 3.02 -7.91 56.92
CA VAL A 40 2.48 -8.77 57.97
C VAL A 40 3.61 -9.56 58.60
N VAL A 41 3.65 -9.58 59.94
CA VAL A 41 4.66 -10.29 60.72
C VAL A 41 4.01 -11.55 61.28
N ASN A 42 4.28 -12.69 60.65
CA ASN A 42 3.70 -13.98 61.04
C ASN A 42 4.71 -14.84 61.83
N THR A 43 5.16 -14.32 62.97
CA THR A 43 6.12 -15.00 63.85
C THR A 43 5.71 -14.85 65.31
N HIS A 44 6.07 -15.83 66.13
CA HIS A 44 5.86 -15.79 67.59
C HIS A 44 6.79 -14.81 68.32
N VAL A 45 7.71 -14.14 67.62
CA VAL A 45 8.60 -13.11 68.20
C VAL A 45 7.82 -11.81 68.40
N PRO A 46 7.69 -11.30 69.64
CA PRO A 46 7.03 -10.03 69.89
C PRO A 46 7.89 -8.88 69.36
N VAL A 47 7.43 -8.17 68.32
CA VAL A 47 8.09 -6.96 67.83
C VAL A 47 7.54 -5.76 68.61
N LEU A 48 8.21 -5.41 69.71
CA LEU A 48 7.78 -4.36 70.64
C LEU A 48 8.49 -3.02 70.42
N ASP A 49 9.70 -3.03 69.85
CA ASP A 49 10.49 -1.83 69.55
C ASP A 49 11.34 -1.99 68.27
N VAL A 50 12.06 -0.93 67.89
CA VAL A 50 12.89 -0.88 66.67
C VAL A 50 14.08 -1.84 66.72
N LYS A 51 14.68 -2.07 67.91
CA LYS A 51 15.85 -2.95 68.05
C LYS A 51 15.45 -4.42 67.87
N GLU A 52 14.32 -4.81 68.45
CA GLU A 52 13.77 -6.16 68.27
C GLU A 52 13.28 -6.38 66.83
N ALA A 53 12.74 -5.34 66.18
CA ALA A 53 12.40 -5.40 64.75
C ALA A 53 13.65 -5.61 63.88
N GLU A 54 14.73 -4.87 64.16
CA GLU A 54 16.01 -5.01 63.45
C GLU A 54 16.61 -6.41 63.64
N LYS A 55 16.62 -6.90 64.87
CA LYS A 55 17.08 -8.26 65.19
C LYS A 55 16.27 -9.35 64.47
N LEU A 56 14.95 -9.17 64.36
CA LEU A 56 14.09 -10.08 63.59
C LEU A 56 14.45 -10.06 62.10
N MET A 57 14.63 -8.87 61.52
CA MET A 57 14.93 -8.70 60.09
C MET A 57 16.28 -9.29 59.67
N PHE A 58 17.26 -9.33 60.57
CA PHE A 58 18.57 -9.95 60.34
C PHE A 58 18.66 -11.39 60.88
N SER A 59 17.53 -12.09 61.02
CA SER A 59 17.46 -13.50 61.42
C SER A 59 16.79 -14.36 60.34
N ASP A 60 16.93 -15.69 60.42
CA ASP A 60 16.25 -16.63 59.52
C ASP A 60 14.71 -16.51 59.57
N LYS A 61 14.17 -15.90 60.64
CA LYS A 61 12.73 -15.67 60.80
C LYS A 61 12.21 -14.47 59.99
N ALA A 62 13.09 -13.69 59.35
CA ALA A 62 12.71 -12.60 58.46
C ALA A 62 11.84 -13.07 57.28
N ALA A 63 11.95 -14.35 56.89
CA ALA A 63 11.09 -14.96 55.87
C ALA A 63 9.59 -14.91 56.20
N TYR A 64 9.22 -14.74 57.48
CA TYR A 64 7.84 -14.62 57.93
C TYR A 64 7.36 -13.16 58.06
N VAL A 65 8.19 -12.19 57.67
CA VAL A 65 7.82 -10.79 57.49
C VAL A 65 7.46 -10.59 56.02
N MET A 66 6.19 -10.80 55.71
CA MET A 66 5.69 -10.85 54.34
C MET A 66 5.15 -9.50 53.91
N ALA A 67 5.47 -9.07 52.69
CA ALA A 67 4.97 -7.83 52.12
C ALA A 67 3.49 -7.97 51.69
N HIS A 68 2.69 -6.93 51.95
CA HIS A 68 1.35 -6.82 51.40
C HIS A 68 1.41 -6.49 49.90
N ASN A 69 0.47 -7.03 49.13
CA ASN A 69 0.29 -6.60 47.75
C ASN A 69 -0.48 -5.26 47.70
N GLY A 70 -0.66 -4.71 46.51
CA GLY A 70 -1.37 -3.47 46.29
C GLY A 70 -1.11 -2.94 44.90
N TRP A 71 -1.33 -1.65 44.73
CA TRP A 71 -1.08 -0.98 43.46
C TRP A 71 -0.37 0.36 43.67
N VAL A 72 0.31 0.82 42.62
CA VAL A 72 1.11 2.04 42.62
C VAL A 72 0.60 2.95 41.52
N MET A 73 0.24 4.19 41.86
CA MET A 73 -0.21 5.19 40.88
C MET A 73 0.87 5.43 39.82
N ASN A 74 0.52 5.28 38.54
CA ASN A 74 1.38 5.57 37.38
C ASN A 74 2.73 4.80 37.36
N ASP A 75 2.79 3.61 37.94
CA ASP A 75 4.00 2.77 37.85
C ASP A 75 4.06 2.00 36.52
N ASP A 76 5.24 1.49 36.19
CA ASP A 76 5.43 0.65 35.01
C ASP A 76 4.84 -0.76 35.27
N PRO A 77 3.77 -1.18 34.55
CA PRO A 77 3.15 -2.48 34.76
C PRO A 77 4.06 -3.66 34.41
N LEU A 78 5.11 -3.44 33.61
CA LEU A 78 6.08 -4.49 33.25
C LEU A 78 7.10 -4.74 34.37
N ARG A 79 7.16 -3.85 35.37
CA ARG A 79 8.10 -3.96 36.48
C ARG A 79 7.39 -4.39 37.76
N ASN A 80 7.89 -5.45 38.37
CA ASN A 80 7.44 -5.84 39.70
C ASN A 80 7.97 -4.85 40.76
N PHE A 81 7.08 -4.04 41.33
CA PHE A 81 7.40 -3.04 42.35
C PHE A 81 7.96 -3.62 43.67
N ALA A 82 7.95 -4.95 43.85
CA ALA A 82 8.53 -5.62 45.02
C ALA A 82 9.91 -6.23 44.75
N GLU A 83 10.44 -6.14 43.53
CA GLU A 83 11.77 -6.66 43.21
C GLU A 83 12.89 -5.82 43.83
N ALA A 84 14.06 -6.44 43.97
CA ALA A 84 15.27 -5.77 44.40
C ALA A 84 15.58 -4.57 43.49
N GLY A 85 15.88 -3.41 44.10
CA GLY A 85 16.09 -2.14 43.42
C GLY A 85 14.83 -1.25 43.33
N SER A 86 13.64 -1.81 43.53
CA SER A 86 12.43 -1.00 43.72
C SER A 86 12.43 -0.36 45.12
N ASN A 87 12.11 0.93 45.17
CA ASN A 87 12.02 1.69 46.41
C ASN A 87 10.57 1.99 46.82
N VAL A 88 9.57 1.35 46.20
CA VAL A 88 8.14 1.63 46.41
C VAL A 88 7.72 1.46 47.88
N TYR A 89 8.08 0.35 48.52
CA TYR A 89 7.78 0.12 49.94
C TYR A 89 8.49 1.12 50.86
N LEU A 90 9.74 1.46 50.54
CA LEU A 90 10.54 2.43 51.31
C LEU A 90 9.96 3.85 51.19
N ARG A 91 9.57 4.25 49.98
CA ARG A 91 8.97 5.55 49.63
C ARG A 91 7.47 5.62 49.94
N ARG A 92 6.88 4.54 50.46
CA ARG A 92 5.44 4.44 50.83
C ARG A 92 4.50 4.75 49.66
N GLU A 93 4.91 4.43 48.45
CA GLU A 93 4.16 4.71 47.21
C GLU A 93 3.05 3.69 46.93
N LEU A 94 3.13 2.52 47.55
CA LEU A 94 2.12 1.47 47.43
C LEU A 94 0.86 1.83 48.23
N ILE A 95 -0.29 1.70 47.58
CA ILE A 95 -1.58 1.59 48.25
C ILE A 95 -1.77 0.12 48.60
N ALA A 96 -1.42 -0.23 49.85
CA ALA A 96 -1.32 -1.61 50.30
C ALA A 96 -2.68 -2.22 50.70
N TRP A 97 -2.92 -3.45 50.26
CA TRP A 97 -4.08 -4.27 50.64
C TRP A 97 -3.73 -5.13 51.86
N GLY A 98 -4.24 -4.73 53.03
CA GLY A 98 -3.89 -5.36 54.30
C GLY A 98 -4.46 -6.77 54.52
N ASP A 99 -5.33 -7.23 53.63
CA ASP A 99 -5.95 -8.56 53.62
C ASP A 99 -5.11 -9.61 52.83
N SER A 100 -4.17 -9.15 51.99
CA SER A 100 -3.48 -9.98 51.00
C SER A 100 -1.96 -9.89 51.12
N VAL A 101 -1.27 -11.02 50.97
CA VAL A 101 0.21 -11.08 50.88
C VAL A 101 0.66 -11.18 49.42
N LYS A 102 1.75 -10.49 49.06
CA LYS A 102 2.31 -10.55 47.71
C LYS A 102 3.12 -11.84 47.52
N LEU A 103 2.74 -12.65 46.52
CA LEU A 103 3.44 -13.88 46.18
C LEU A 103 4.71 -13.58 45.37
N ARG A 104 5.83 -14.18 45.76
CA ARG A 104 7.15 -13.98 45.12
C ARG A 104 7.54 -15.21 44.30
N TYR A 105 7.18 -15.21 43.03
CA TYR A 105 7.44 -16.31 42.09
C TYR A 105 8.89 -16.41 41.62
N GLY A 106 9.61 -15.28 41.54
CA GLY A 106 10.90 -15.20 40.85
C GLY A 106 10.75 -15.07 39.34
N LYS A 107 11.83 -15.35 38.61
CA LYS A 107 11.90 -15.30 37.14
C LYS A 107 11.56 -16.63 36.48
N SER A 108 11.81 -17.75 37.16
CA SER A 108 11.53 -19.10 36.66
C SER A 108 10.95 -20.00 37.76
N PRO A 109 10.43 -21.19 37.41
CA PRO A 109 10.00 -22.19 38.38
C PRO A 109 11.07 -22.55 39.42
N ASP A 110 12.36 -22.49 39.06
CA ASP A 110 13.47 -22.85 39.97
C ASP A 110 13.63 -21.88 41.15
N ASP A 111 13.20 -20.63 41.00
CA ASP A 111 13.32 -19.61 42.06
C ASP A 111 12.31 -19.86 43.21
N CYS A 112 11.17 -20.48 42.91
CA CYS A 112 10.18 -20.89 43.90
C CYS A 112 9.31 -22.07 43.40
N PRO A 113 9.85 -23.31 43.38
CA PRO A 113 9.19 -24.45 42.73
C PRO A 113 7.78 -24.73 43.27
N TYR A 114 7.59 -24.58 44.58
CA TYR A 114 6.30 -24.78 45.22
C TYR A 114 5.22 -23.83 44.70
N LEU A 115 5.48 -22.52 44.63
CA LEU A 115 4.47 -21.54 44.23
C LEU A 115 4.07 -21.70 42.76
N TRP A 116 5.03 -21.98 41.88
CA TRP A 116 4.76 -22.24 40.46
C TRP A 116 3.92 -23.50 40.26
N GLN A 117 4.27 -24.59 40.95
CA GLN A 117 3.51 -25.83 40.86
C GLN A 117 2.10 -25.66 41.43
N TYR A 118 1.97 -25.03 42.61
CA TYR A 118 0.67 -24.75 43.23
C TYR A 118 -0.23 -23.93 42.31
N MET A 119 0.29 -22.84 41.72
CA MET A 119 -0.50 -22.01 40.82
C MET A 119 -0.85 -22.72 39.51
N LYS A 120 0.06 -23.52 38.96
CA LYS A 120 -0.24 -24.35 37.80
C LYS A 120 -1.41 -25.30 38.10
N ASP A 121 -1.34 -26.04 39.21
CA ASP A 121 -2.38 -27.00 39.57
C ASP A 121 -3.72 -26.31 39.82
N TYR A 122 -3.71 -25.16 40.53
CA TYR A 122 -4.88 -24.33 40.76
C TYR A 122 -5.55 -23.85 39.46
N VAL A 123 -4.76 -23.29 38.53
CA VAL A 123 -5.29 -22.78 37.25
C VAL A 123 -5.75 -23.95 36.37
N CYS A 124 -5.03 -25.07 36.34
CA CYS A 124 -5.46 -26.27 35.63
C CYS A 124 -6.77 -26.84 36.19
N GLU A 125 -6.94 -26.90 37.51
CA GLU A 125 -8.20 -27.33 38.13
C GLU A 125 -9.35 -26.39 37.79
N THR A 126 -9.09 -25.07 37.84
CA THR A 126 -10.06 -24.06 37.40
C THR A 126 -10.48 -24.29 35.95
N ALA A 127 -9.53 -24.56 35.04
CA ALA A 127 -9.81 -24.84 33.63
C ALA A 127 -10.57 -26.15 33.39
N ARG A 128 -10.48 -27.15 34.29
CA ARG A 128 -11.31 -28.36 34.23
C ARG A 128 -12.78 -28.02 34.47
N ILE A 129 -13.05 -27.12 35.42
CA ILE A 129 -14.40 -26.79 35.87
C ILE A 129 -15.05 -25.71 34.99
N PHE A 130 -14.31 -24.66 34.62
CA PHE A 130 -14.84 -23.47 33.96
C PHE A 130 -14.41 -23.35 32.50
N HIS A 131 -15.25 -22.72 31.68
CA HIS A 131 -14.99 -22.44 30.27
C HIS A 131 -14.10 -21.22 30.05
N GLY A 132 -13.92 -20.39 31.07
CA GLY A 132 -13.10 -19.20 30.99
C GLY A 132 -12.62 -18.71 32.34
N ILE A 133 -11.62 -17.83 32.30
CA ILE A 133 -10.96 -17.25 33.47
C ILE A 133 -10.91 -15.73 33.31
N ARG A 134 -11.28 -14.99 34.37
CA ARG A 134 -11.08 -13.55 34.49
C ARG A 134 -9.76 -13.29 35.23
N LEU A 135 -8.81 -12.64 34.56
CA LEU A 135 -7.55 -12.18 35.16
C LEU A 135 -7.79 -10.83 35.82
N ASP A 136 -7.90 -10.85 37.14
CA ASP A 136 -7.94 -9.67 37.97
C ASP A 136 -6.58 -8.97 37.97
N ASN A 137 -6.59 -7.63 37.82
CA ASN A 137 -5.36 -6.82 37.84
C ASN A 137 -4.22 -7.41 36.98
N CYS A 138 -4.53 -7.85 35.76
CA CYS A 138 -3.62 -8.61 34.89
C CYS A 138 -2.27 -7.90 34.66
N HIS A 139 -2.32 -6.58 34.53
CA HIS A 139 -1.14 -5.71 34.36
C HIS A 139 -0.16 -5.75 35.54
N SER A 140 -0.56 -6.25 36.72
CA SER A 140 0.29 -6.41 37.90
C SER A 140 0.80 -7.85 38.10
N THR A 141 0.44 -8.77 37.20
CA THR A 141 0.88 -10.16 37.22
C THR A 141 2.14 -10.33 36.36
N PRO A 142 3.22 -10.98 36.87
CA PRO A 142 4.41 -11.23 36.06
C PRO A 142 4.07 -12.00 34.78
N LEU A 143 4.41 -11.42 33.62
CA LEU A 143 4.14 -12.02 32.31
C LEU A 143 4.61 -13.48 32.17
N PRO A 144 5.86 -13.84 32.57
CA PRO A 144 6.33 -15.23 32.42
C PRO A 144 5.51 -16.25 33.22
N LEU A 145 5.00 -15.84 34.39
CA LEU A 145 4.14 -16.69 35.20
C LEU A 145 2.78 -16.88 34.53
N ALA A 146 2.14 -15.78 34.13
CA ALA A 146 0.82 -15.80 33.52
C ALA A 146 0.82 -16.65 32.23
N GLU A 147 1.85 -16.48 31.39
CA GLU A 147 2.05 -17.26 30.18
C GLU A 147 2.15 -18.76 30.49
N TYR A 148 3.02 -19.13 31.44
CA TYR A 148 3.21 -20.52 31.84
C TYR A 148 1.93 -21.20 32.36
N VAL A 149 1.18 -20.55 33.25
CA VAL A 149 -0.01 -21.16 33.84
C VAL A 149 -1.20 -21.17 32.88
N LEU A 150 -1.33 -20.17 32.00
CA LEU A 150 -2.38 -20.15 30.97
C LEU A 150 -2.12 -21.19 29.88
N ASP A 151 -0.86 -21.40 29.50
CA ASP A 151 -0.51 -22.47 28.56
C ASP A 151 -0.80 -23.84 29.16
N ALA A 152 -0.46 -24.06 30.43
CA ALA A 152 -0.85 -25.27 31.14
C ALA A 152 -2.38 -25.44 31.22
N ALA A 153 -3.12 -24.35 31.43
CA ALA A 153 -4.58 -24.36 31.42
C ALA A 153 -5.16 -24.71 30.05
N ARG A 154 -4.57 -24.21 28.96
CA ARG A 154 -4.98 -24.51 27.59
C ARG A 154 -4.69 -25.93 27.16
N LEU A 155 -3.66 -26.57 27.73
CA LEU A 155 -3.46 -28.01 27.56
C LEU A 155 -4.58 -28.84 28.21
N VAL A 156 -5.21 -28.33 29.27
CA VAL A 156 -6.38 -28.96 29.90
C VAL A 156 -7.66 -28.63 29.13
N ARG A 157 -7.82 -27.37 28.70
CA ARG A 157 -8.97 -26.87 27.95
C ARG A 157 -8.50 -26.03 26.74
N PRO A 158 -8.41 -26.63 25.54
CA PRO A 158 -7.91 -25.92 24.36
C PRO A 158 -8.74 -24.69 23.95
N ASP A 159 -10.02 -24.67 24.28
CA ASP A 159 -10.98 -23.59 23.98
C ASP A 159 -11.18 -22.61 25.16
N LEU A 160 -10.23 -22.56 26.11
CA LEU A 160 -10.32 -21.70 27.29
C LEU A 160 -10.46 -20.21 26.92
N TYR A 161 -11.54 -19.58 27.37
CA TYR A 161 -11.78 -18.15 27.16
C TYR A 161 -11.15 -17.29 28.27
N VAL A 162 -10.21 -16.43 27.92
CA VAL A 162 -9.49 -15.57 28.88
C VAL A 162 -9.96 -14.13 28.75
N ILE A 163 -10.46 -13.58 29.85
CA ILE A 163 -10.84 -12.17 29.98
C ILE A 163 -9.85 -11.50 30.92
N ALA A 164 -9.40 -10.29 30.61
CA ALA A 164 -8.50 -9.55 31.50
C ALA A 164 -9.04 -8.17 31.88
N GLU A 165 -8.89 -7.84 33.16
CA GLU A 165 -8.88 -6.46 33.61
C GLU A 165 -7.49 -5.88 33.36
N LEU A 166 -7.36 -5.14 32.26
CA LEU A 166 -6.11 -4.59 31.77
C LEU A 166 -6.29 -3.12 31.43
N PHE A 167 -5.70 -2.27 32.25
CA PHE A 167 -5.77 -0.82 32.17
C PHE A 167 -4.36 -0.25 32.21
N THR A 168 -3.56 -0.53 31.18
CA THR A 168 -2.30 0.19 31.04
C THR A 168 -2.57 1.57 30.46
N SER A 169 -1.69 2.53 30.74
CA SER A 169 -1.82 3.89 30.21
C SER A 169 -1.50 3.99 28.70
N LYS A 170 -1.17 2.86 28.05
CA LYS A 170 -0.74 2.79 26.64
C LYS A 170 -1.22 1.50 25.97
N GLU A 171 -1.99 1.62 24.90
CA GLU A 171 -2.49 0.48 24.11
C GLU A 171 -1.37 -0.43 23.57
N GLU A 172 -0.19 0.11 23.28
CA GLU A 172 1.00 -0.66 22.90
C GLU A 172 1.41 -1.67 23.99
N VAL A 173 1.28 -1.29 25.27
CA VAL A 173 1.60 -2.16 26.40
C VAL A 173 0.49 -3.19 26.58
N ASP A 174 -0.78 -2.81 26.44
CA ASP A 174 -1.90 -3.76 26.45
C ASP A 174 -1.68 -4.88 25.40
N ASN A 175 -1.23 -4.51 24.20
CA ASN A 175 -0.97 -5.46 23.11
C ASN A 175 0.13 -6.48 23.45
N ILE A 176 1.13 -6.13 24.27
CA ILE A 176 2.14 -7.08 24.74
C ILE A 176 1.47 -8.18 25.56
N PHE A 177 0.61 -7.81 26.51
CA PHE A 177 -0.10 -8.78 27.34
C PHE A 177 -1.08 -9.60 26.52
N VAL A 178 -1.87 -8.97 25.64
CA VAL A 178 -2.86 -9.68 24.81
C VAL A 178 -2.19 -10.73 23.92
N ASN A 179 -1.13 -10.35 23.20
CA ASN A 179 -0.45 -11.23 22.25
C ASN A 179 0.31 -12.36 22.94
N ARG A 180 1.01 -12.08 24.06
CA ARG A 180 1.78 -13.12 24.77
C ARG A 180 0.90 -14.06 25.56
N LEU A 181 -0.11 -13.54 26.23
CA LEU A 181 -0.96 -14.35 27.10
C LEU A 181 -2.11 -14.99 26.35
N GLY A 182 -2.37 -14.63 25.09
CA GLY A 182 -3.51 -15.10 24.29
C GLY A 182 -4.85 -14.67 24.90
N ILE A 183 -4.94 -13.44 25.41
CA ILE A 183 -6.18 -12.93 26.00
C ILE A 183 -7.24 -12.78 24.90
N ASN A 184 -8.44 -13.31 25.14
CA ASN A 184 -9.53 -13.22 24.18
C ASN A 184 -10.21 -11.85 24.23
N SER A 185 -10.48 -11.33 25.43
CA SER A 185 -11.16 -10.04 25.59
C SER A 185 -10.67 -9.21 26.77
N LEU A 186 -10.74 -7.89 26.61
CA LEU A 186 -10.46 -6.92 27.67
C LEU A 186 -11.76 -6.38 28.26
N ILE A 187 -11.81 -6.24 29.59
CA ILE A 187 -12.94 -5.62 30.27
C ILE A 187 -12.96 -4.12 29.95
N ARG A 188 -14.15 -3.62 29.59
CA ARG A 188 -14.44 -2.20 29.39
C ARG A 188 -15.69 -1.84 30.20
N GLU A 189 -15.70 -0.66 30.78
CA GLU A 189 -16.75 -0.27 31.75
C GLU A 189 -17.57 0.90 31.25
N ALA A 190 -18.88 0.72 31.10
CA ALA A 190 -19.79 1.79 30.69
C ALA A 190 -19.85 2.91 31.75
N MET A 191 -19.69 2.56 33.02
CA MET A 191 -19.64 3.52 34.13
C MET A 191 -18.42 4.46 34.06
N SER A 192 -17.39 4.16 33.27
CA SER A 192 -16.26 5.08 33.06
C SER A 192 -16.62 6.31 32.22
N ALA A 193 -17.68 6.23 31.41
CA ALA A 193 -18.18 7.37 30.64
C ALA A 193 -18.75 8.45 31.57
N HIS A 194 -18.41 9.71 31.30
CA HIS A 194 -18.85 10.87 32.08
C HIS A 194 -20.05 11.60 31.45
N ASN A 195 -20.40 11.30 30.20
CA ASN A 195 -21.59 11.80 29.49
C ASN A 195 -22.02 10.80 28.40
N ALA A 196 -23.15 11.09 27.74
CA ALA A 196 -23.72 10.25 26.69
C ALA A 196 -22.79 10.09 25.48
N HIS A 197 -22.11 11.17 25.09
CA HIS A 197 -21.14 11.16 23.99
C HIS A 197 -20.00 10.18 24.22
N GLU A 198 -19.38 10.18 25.41
CA GLU A 198 -18.32 9.22 25.73
C GLU A 198 -18.82 7.79 25.76
N LEU A 199 -20.05 7.55 26.24
CA LEU A 199 -20.64 6.23 26.22
C LEU A 199 -20.86 5.73 24.77
N GLY A 200 -21.36 6.61 23.90
CA GLY A 200 -21.46 6.35 22.47
C GLY A 200 -20.11 6.10 21.79
N ARG A 201 -19.08 6.87 22.15
CA ARG A 201 -17.70 6.69 21.63
C ARG A 201 -17.12 5.32 22.01
N LEU A 202 -17.41 4.82 23.21
CA LEU A 202 -16.99 3.48 23.64
C LEU A 202 -17.68 2.39 22.79
N VAL A 203 -18.97 2.55 22.48
CA VAL A 203 -19.67 1.66 21.54
C VAL A 203 -19.06 1.76 20.15
N TYR A 204 -18.77 2.96 19.64
CA TYR A 204 -18.13 3.09 18.32
C TYR A 204 -16.76 2.38 18.26
N ARG A 205 -15.95 2.51 19.32
CA ARG A 205 -14.59 1.92 19.38
C ARG A 205 -14.60 0.40 19.49
N TYR A 206 -15.49 -0.16 20.32
CA TYR A 206 -15.51 -1.60 20.63
C TYR A 206 -16.67 -2.34 19.98
N GLY A 207 -17.52 -1.63 19.25
CA GLY A 207 -18.80 -2.12 18.76
C GLY A 207 -18.78 -2.66 17.36
N GLY A 208 -17.62 -2.87 16.73
CA GLY A 208 -17.51 -3.56 15.44
C GLY A 208 -17.04 -2.67 14.29
N GLU A 209 -17.29 -3.10 13.07
CA GLU A 209 -16.88 -2.39 11.86
C GLU A 209 -17.83 -1.21 11.56
N PRO A 210 -17.37 -0.08 10.99
CA PRO A 210 -18.29 0.97 10.55
C PRO A 210 -19.36 0.48 9.56
N VAL A 211 -20.57 1.04 9.62
CA VAL A 211 -21.60 0.78 8.58
C VAL A 211 -21.10 1.22 7.21
N GLY A 212 -21.24 0.33 6.22
CA GLY A 212 -20.74 0.56 4.86
C GLY A 212 -19.25 0.26 4.68
N SER A 213 -18.63 -0.45 5.63
CA SER A 213 -17.25 -0.93 5.49
C SER A 213 -17.05 -1.73 4.19
N PHE A 214 -15.84 -1.66 3.64
CA PHE A 214 -15.50 -2.32 2.39
C PHE A 214 -15.67 -3.84 2.48
N MET A 215 -16.06 -4.45 1.36
CA MET A 215 -16.21 -5.90 1.30
C MET A 215 -14.84 -6.57 1.35
N PRO A 216 -14.63 -7.55 2.24
CA PRO A 216 -13.35 -8.24 2.33
C PRO A 216 -13.10 -9.03 1.03
N PRO A 217 -11.89 -8.99 0.46
CA PRO A 217 -11.54 -9.81 -0.68
C PRO A 217 -11.53 -11.31 -0.31
N PRO A 218 -11.64 -12.22 -1.29
CA PRO A 218 -11.64 -13.67 -1.04
C PRO A 218 -10.43 -14.17 -0.26
N ILE A 219 -9.29 -13.52 -0.45
CA ILE A 219 -8.04 -13.78 0.28
C ILE A 219 -7.77 -12.58 1.17
N ARG A 220 -7.85 -12.78 2.49
CA ARG A 220 -7.62 -11.74 3.49
C ARG A 220 -6.20 -11.84 4.04
N CYS A 221 -5.48 -10.73 4.04
CA CYS A 221 -4.22 -10.62 4.77
C CYS A 221 -4.49 -10.62 6.28
N LEU A 222 -3.62 -11.24 7.07
CA LEU A 222 -3.67 -11.11 8.53
C LEU A 222 -3.28 -9.67 8.90
N THR A 223 -4.26 -8.89 9.36
CA THR A 223 -4.07 -7.48 9.75
C THR A 223 -4.20 -7.31 11.26
N PRO A 224 -3.41 -6.42 11.89
CA PRO A 224 -3.65 -6.03 13.27
C PRO A 224 -5.09 -5.54 13.48
N CYS A 225 -5.69 -5.86 14.63
CA CYS A 225 -7.01 -5.37 15.03
C CYS A 225 -7.01 -5.01 16.52
N ILE A 226 -8.03 -4.25 16.93
CA ILE A 226 -8.25 -3.93 18.35
C ILE A 226 -8.62 -5.22 19.09
N ALA A 227 -8.05 -5.43 20.28
CA ALA A 227 -8.42 -6.55 21.14
C ALA A 227 -9.93 -6.55 21.42
N HIS A 228 -10.57 -7.71 21.39
CA HIS A 228 -12.01 -7.78 21.63
C HIS A 228 -12.35 -7.27 23.04
N ALA A 229 -13.55 -6.73 23.21
CA ALA A 229 -14.01 -6.22 24.50
C ALA A 229 -15.04 -7.14 25.14
N VAL A 230 -15.09 -7.13 26.47
CA VAL A 230 -16.31 -7.42 27.23
C VAL A 230 -16.78 -6.10 27.81
N PHE A 231 -17.87 -5.55 27.26
CA PHE A 231 -18.39 -4.26 27.65
C PHE A 231 -19.43 -4.41 28.76
N MET A 232 -19.04 -3.99 29.96
CA MET A 232 -19.82 -4.15 31.17
C MET A 232 -20.69 -2.92 31.41
N ASP A 233 -22.00 -3.10 31.61
CA ASP A 233 -22.90 -2.04 32.07
C ASP A 233 -22.38 -1.46 33.39
N ILE A 234 -22.03 -2.37 34.30
CA ILE A 234 -21.41 -2.10 35.59
C ILE A 234 -20.51 -3.27 35.97
N THR A 235 -19.33 -3.00 36.50
CA THR A 235 -18.50 -4.01 37.17
C THR A 235 -18.81 -4.06 38.66
N HIS A 236 -18.34 -5.10 39.36
CA HIS A 236 -18.57 -5.22 40.80
C HIS A 236 -17.84 -4.14 41.62
N ASP A 237 -16.86 -3.44 41.04
CA ASP A 237 -16.11 -2.36 41.69
C ASP A 237 -16.71 -0.96 41.43
N ASN A 238 -17.67 -0.85 40.52
CA ASN A 238 -18.25 0.45 40.17
C ASN A 238 -19.32 0.89 41.19
N PRO A 239 -19.44 2.21 41.49
CA PRO A 239 -20.58 2.74 42.23
C PRO A 239 -21.87 2.58 41.42
N SER A 240 -23.03 2.61 42.09
CA SER A 240 -24.32 2.45 41.40
C SER A 240 -24.59 3.63 40.44
N PRO A 241 -25.32 3.43 39.33
CA PRO A 241 -25.79 4.56 38.51
C PRO A 241 -26.62 5.57 39.29
N PHE A 242 -27.28 5.16 40.37
CA PHE A 242 -27.98 6.08 41.26
C PHE A 242 -27.02 7.05 41.97
N GLU A 243 -25.86 6.55 42.44
CA GLU A 243 -24.84 7.37 43.10
C GLU A 243 -24.04 8.23 42.11
N LYS A 244 -23.74 7.69 40.92
CA LYS A 244 -22.85 8.34 39.94
C LYS A 244 -23.58 9.21 38.92
N ARG A 245 -24.85 8.90 38.62
CA ARG A 245 -25.64 9.48 37.52
C ARG A 245 -27.06 9.79 37.99
N SER A 246 -28.04 8.99 37.58
CA SER A 246 -29.42 9.04 38.05
C SER A 246 -30.09 7.67 37.92
N VAL A 247 -31.21 7.51 38.62
CA VAL A 247 -32.08 6.32 38.50
C VAL A 247 -32.65 6.11 37.10
N TYR A 248 -32.77 7.16 36.29
CA TYR A 248 -33.29 7.08 34.92
C TYR A 248 -32.25 6.52 33.94
N ASP A 249 -30.98 6.43 34.33
CA ASP A 249 -29.89 6.04 33.41
C ASP A 249 -29.66 4.52 33.31
N TYR A 250 -30.21 3.71 34.22
CA TYR A 250 -30.02 2.26 34.23
C TYR A 250 -30.43 1.61 32.90
N LEU A 251 -31.64 1.94 32.43
CA LEU A 251 -32.19 1.43 31.18
C LEU A 251 -31.41 1.91 29.92
N PRO A 252 -31.25 3.23 29.67
CA PRO A 252 -30.59 3.70 28.46
C PRO A 252 -29.11 3.29 28.40
N SER A 253 -28.38 3.30 29.51
CA SER A 253 -26.97 2.84 29.50
C SER A 253 -26.85 1.36 29.14
N ALA A 254 -27.69 0.50 29.71
CA ALA A 254 -27.70 -0.93 29.36
C ALA A 254 -28.10 -1.17 27.90
N ALA A 255 -29.02 -0.35 27.37
CA ALA A 255 -29.42 -0.42 25.98
C ALA A 255 -28.29 -0.04 25.02
N VAL A 256 -27.56 1.03 25.34
CA VAL A 256 -26.38 1.47 24.58
C VAL A 256 -25.29 0.40 24.57
N VAL A 257 -24.96 -0.18 25.72
CA VAL A 257 -23.98 -1.28 25.83
C VAL A 257 -24.41 -2.50 25.02
N SER A 258 -25.69 -2.88 25.09
CA SER A 258 -26.24 -4.04 24.36
C SER A 258 -26.16 -3.89 22.84
N MET A 259 -25.97 -2.67 22.32
CA MET A 259 -25.79 -2.42 20.89
C MET A 259 -24.34 -2.50 20.41
N ALA A 260 -23.36 -2.73 21.26
CA ALA A 260 -21.99 -2.96 20.82
C ALA A 260 -21.80 -4.37 20.20
N CYS A 261 -21.03 -4.51 19.10
CA CYS A 261 -20.58 -5.81 18.57
C CYS A 261 -19.49 -6.48 19.41
N CYS A 262 -19.70 -6.58 20.72
CA CYS A 262 -18.78 -7.29 21.59
C CYS A 262 -19.57 -8.03 22.68
N ALA A 263 -18.87 -8.84 23.47
CA ALA A 263 -19.53 -9.47 24.61
C ALA A 263 -20.00 -8.38 25.58
N THR A 264 -21.17 -8.57 26.20
CA THR A 264 -21.71 -7.64 27.20
C THR A 264 -21.88 -8.34 28.55
N GLY A 265 -21.89 -7.58 29.63
CA GLY A 265 -22.08 -8.13 30.97
C GLY A 265 -22.56 -7.09 31.97
N SER A 266 -23.06 -7.56 33.11
CA SER A 266 -23.55 -6.72 34.20
C SER A 266 -23.33 -7.44 35.53
N ASN A 267 -23.09 -6.70 36.60
CA ASN A 267 -23.09 -7.25 37.95
C ASN A 267 -24.53 -7.28 38.53
N ARG A 268 -24.82 -8.30 39.33
CA ARG A 268 -26.14 -8.45 39.97
C ARG A 268 -26.42 -7.28 40.92
N GLY A 269 -27.64 -6.72 40.83
CA GLY A 269 -28.06 -5.51 41.53
C GLY A 269 -28.30 -4.34 40.57
N TYR A 270 -27.68 -4.34 39.39
CA TYR A 270 -27.92 -3.31 38.37
C TYR A 270 -29.37 -3.36 37.87
N ASP A 271 -29.78 -4.54 37.41
CA ASP A 271 -31.09 -4.76 36.80
C ASP A 271 -32.24 -4.59 37.81
N GLU A 272 -31.97 -4.85 39.08
CA GLU A 272 -32.89 -4.67 40.20
C GLU A 272 -33.02 -3.19 40.66
N LEU A 273 -32.25 -2.25 40.11
CA LEU A 273 -32.17 -0.84 40.55
C LEU A 273 -31.65 -0.66 41.99
N VAL A 274 -30.62 -1.40 42.38
CA VAL A 274 -29.96 -1.22 43.69
C VAL A 274 -29.28 0.16 43.74
N SER A 275 -29.72 1.00 44.67
CA SER A 275 -29.33 2.42 44.74
C SER A 275 -27.92 2.69 45.27
N HIS A 276 -27.21 1.68 45.76
CA HIS A 276 -25.91 1.86 46.44
C HIS A 276 -24.88 0.84 45.95
N HIS A 277 -23.60 1.18 46.09
CA HIS A 277 -22.51 0.24 45.83
C HIS A 277 -22.58 -1.00 46.74
N ILE A 278 -22.41 -2.18 46.15
CA ILE A 278 -22.42 -3.47 46.84
C ILE A 278 -20.97 -3.85 47.17
N HIS A 279 -20.53 -3.55 48.40
CA HIS A 279 -19.14 -3.77 48.81
C HIS A 279 -18.80 -5.26 48.93
N VAL A 280 -17.77 -5.71 48.21
CA VAL A 280 -17.28 -7.10 48.26
C VAL A 280 -16.69 -7.55 49.61
N VAL A 281 -16.43 -6.61 50.53
CA VAL A 281 -15.86 -6.88 51.86
C VAL A 281 -16.88 -6.74 52.99
N ASP A 282 -17.71 -5.70 52.94
CA ASP A 282 -18.56 -5.29 54.08
C ASP A 282 -20.05 -5.67 53.89
N GLU A 283 -20.44 -6.22 52.75
CA GLU A 283 -21.81 -6.61 52.47
C GLU A 283 -22.08 -8.08 52.87
N PHE A 284 -23.04 -8.28 53.78
CA PHE A 284 -23.43 -9.61 54.28
C PHE A 284 -24.89 -9.96 53.98
N ARG A 285 -25.66 -9.02 53.43
CA ARG A 285 -27.07 -9.25 53.06
C ARG A 285 -27.15 -10.17 51.84
N GLN A 286 -28.24 -10.93 51.76
CA GLN A 286 -28.45 -11.85 50.65
C GLN A 286 -29.13 -11.17 49.48
N TYR A 287 -28.85 -11.62 48.26
CA TYR A 287 -29.68 -11.25 47.14
C TYR A 287 -31.06 -11.94 47.23
N PRO A 288 -32.15 -11.23 46.86
CA PRO A 288 -33.48 -11.83 46.78
C PRO A 288 -33.53 -13.06 45.85
N THR A 289 -34.46 -13.98 46.11
CA THR A 289 -34.68 -15.17 45.27
C THR A 289 -35.63 -14.88 44.10
N TRP A 290 -35.49 -15.61 42.99
CA TRP A 290 -36.41 -15.47 41.86
C TRP A 290 -37.80 -16.04 42.20
N SER A 291 -38.87 -15.29 41.95
CA SER A 291 -40.26 -15.71 42.11
C SER A 291 -41.07 -15.53 40.83
N VAL A 292 -41.86 -16.54 40.47
CA VAL A 292 -42.79 -16.50 39.32
C VAL A 292 -44.08 -15.75 39.67
N ASN A 293 -44.47 -15.77 40.94
CA ASN A 293 -45.66 -15.05 41.42
C ASN A 293 -45.22 -13.70 42.04
N PRO A 294 -45.81 -12.57 41.62
CA PRO A 294 -45.52 -11.28 42.22
C PRO A 294 -46.16 -11.18 43.60
N THR A 295 -45.46 -11.68 44.62
CA THR A 295 -45.71 -11.30 46.01
C THR A 295 -44.78 -10.15 46.35
N GLU A 296 -45.31 -9.04 46.88
CA GLU A 296 -44.54 -7.90 47.40
C GLU A 296 -43.78 -8.27 48.70
N ARG A 297 -42.88 -9.25 48.61
CA ARG A 297 -41.99 -9.64 49.71
C ARG A 297 -40.56 -9.19 49.36
N PRO A 298 -39.84 -8.52 50.29
CA PRO A 298 -38.45 -8.10 50.07
C PRO A 298 -37.47 -9.24 49.72
N SER A 299 -37.83 -10.49 50.03
CA SER A 299 -37.03 -11.69 49.75
C SER A 299 -37.12 -12.20 48.30
N CYS A 300 -37.92 -11.56 47.45
CA CYS A 300 -38.22 -12.04 46.10
C CYS A 300 -37.99 -10.97 45.03
N VAL A 301 -37.49 -11.39 43.86
CA VAL A 301 -37.43 -10.60 42.62
C VAL A 301 -38.18 -11.32 41.50
N HIS A 302 -38.76 -10.56 40.58
CA HIS A 302 -39.55 -11.09 39.46
C HIS A 302 -39.33 -10.26 38.19
N LEU A 303 -39.96 -10.65 37.09
CA LEU A 303 -39.76 -10.01 35.78
C LEU A 303 -40.00 -8.48 35.78
N HIS A 304 -40.95 -7.97 36.57
CA HIS A 304 -41.27 -6.55 36.65
C HIS A 304 -40.43 -5.77 37.70
N SER A 305 -39.44 -6.41 38.34
CA SER A 305 -38.56 -5.75 39.29
C SER A 305 -37.51 -4.94 38.52
N GLY A 306 -37.33 -3.67 38.88
CA GLY A 306 -36.38 -2.78 38.22
C GLY A 306 -36.53 -2.75 36.69
N ILE A 307 -35.43 -3.02 35.99
CA ILE A 307 -35.38 -3.07 34.51
C ILE A 307 -35.24 -4.50 33.97
N ILE A 308 -35.46 -5.55 34.78
CA ILE A 308 -35.22 -6.95 34.38
C ILE A 308 -35.96 -7.33 33.08
N ALA A 309 -37.22 -6.91 32.90
CA ALA A 309 -37.96 -7.17 31.67
C ALA A 309 -37.29 -6.54 30.43
N ALA A 310 -36.79 -5.31 30.56
CA ALA A 310 -36.04 -4.65 29.50
C ALA A 310 -34.69 -5.31 29.25
N LYS A 311 -33.95 -5.72 30.30
CA LYS A 311 -32.69 -6.44 30.12
C LYS A 311 -32.88 -7.76 29.37
N ARG A 312 -33.98 -8.48 29.64
CA ARG A 312 -34.36 -9.67 28.87
C ARG A 312 -34.58 -9.35 27.39
N ALA A 313 -35.30 -8.28 27.07
CA ALA A 313 -35.52 -7.85 25.69
C ALA A 313 -34.19 -7.45 25.00
N LEU A 314 -33.35 -6.68 25.68
CA LEU A 314 -32.02 -6.28 25.21
C LEU A 314 -31.09 -7.49 24.96
N ASN A 315 -31.05 -8.45 25.88
CA ASN A 315 -30.22 -9.65 25.73
C ASN A 315 -30.69 -10.53 24.55
N ARG A 316 -32.01 -10.64 24.34
CA ARG A 316 -32.57 -11.33 23.17
C ARG A 316 -32.19 -10.63 21.88
N LEU A 317 -32.32 -9.31 21.84
CA LEU A 317 -31.92 -8.51 20.69
C LEU A 317 -30.42 -8.65 20.43
N HIS A 318 -29.57 -8.50 21.45
CA HIS A 318 -28.12 -8.64 21.33
C HIS A 318 -27.72 -10.03 20.80
N TYR A 319 -28.32 -11.09 21.33
CA TYR A 319 -28.12 -12.46 20.86
C TYR A 319 -28.55 -12.64 19.39
N GLU A 320 -29.71 -12.13 19.01
CA GLU A 320 -30.21 -12.15 17.63
C GLU A 320 -29.23 -11.43 16.69
N LEU A 321 -28.85 -10.19 17.03
CA LEU A 321 -27.91 -9.39 16.24
C LEU A 321 -26.55 -10.08 16.09
N GLY A 322 -26.05 -10.69 17.16
CA GLY A 322 -24.78 -11.44 17.14
C GLY A 322 -24.85 -12.69 16.25
N THR A 323 -25.90 -13.50 16.41
CA THR A 323 -26.05 -14.77 15.66
C THR A 323 -26.42 -14.57 14.19
N GLN A 324 -27.11 -13.48 13.86
CA GLN A 324 -27.47 -13.12 12.48
C GLN A 324 -26.46 -12.20 11.78
N GLY A 325 -25.30 -11.94 12.42
CA GLY A 325 -24.17 -11.27 11.78
C GLY A 325 -24.35 -9.75 11.56
N TYR A 326 -24.99 -9.05 12.49
CA TYR A 326 -25.11 -7.58 12.47
C TYR A 326 -23.82 -6.92 12.94
N VAL A 327 -22.71 -7.20 12.27
CA VAL A 327 -21.36 -6.88 12.75
C VAL A 327 -20.94 -5.42 12.53
N GLN A 328 -21.73 -4.65 11.76
CA GLN A 328 -21.43 -3.24 11.50
C GLN A 328 -22.17 -2.31 12.46
N VAL A 329 -21.51 -1.24 12.91
CA VAL A 329 -22.03 -0.26 13.85
C VAL A 329 -21.83 1.18 13.38
N PHE A 330 -22.87 1.99 13.61
CA PHE A 330 -22.84 3.43 13.47
C PHE A 330 -23.45 4.05 14.71
N VAL A 331 -22.82 5.10 15.23
CA VAL A 331 -23.24 5.80 16.44
C VAL A 331 -23.44 7.26 16.09
N ASP A 332 -24.64 7.76 16.34
CA ASP A 332 -25.05 9.14 16.09
C ASP A 332 -25.45 9.82 17.40
N GLN A 333 -24.93 11.03 17.59
CA GLN A 333 -25.25 11.86 18.75
C GLN A 333 -26.37 12.82 18.36
N VAL A 334 -27.62 12.42 18.58
CA VAL A 334 -28.82 13.18 18.20
C VAL A 334 -28.89 14.53 18.94
N ASN A 335 -28.61 14.52 20.24
CA ASN A 335 -28.45 15.72 21.08
C ASN A 335 -27.58 15.35 22.31
N PRO A 336 -27.20 16.27 23.22
CA PRO A 336 -26.28 15.96 24.32
C PRO A 336 -26.64 14.75 25.21
N ASP A 337 -27.92 14.40 25.32
CA ASP A 337 -28.41 13.31 26.18
C ASP A 337 -28.95 12.10 25.39
N THR A 338 -29.04 12.19 24.07
CA THR A 338 -29.67 11.18 23.21
C THR A 338 -28.68 10.63 22.20
N VAL A 339 -28.53 9.30 22.19
CA VAL A 339 -27.65 8.57 21.27
C VAL A 339 -28.48 7.59 20.45
N ALA A 340 -28.28 7.57 19.14
CA ALA A 340 -28.84 6.58 18.25
C ALA A 340 -27.73 5.64 17.76
N ILE A 341 -27.96 4.34 17.85
CA ILE A 341 -26.97 3.31 17.49
C ILE A 341 -27.59 2.38 16.46
N THR A 342 -26.98 2.30 15.30
CA THR A 342 -27.35 1.35 14.25
C THR A 342 -26.44 0.13 14.33
N ARG A 343 -27.05 -1.05 14.38
CA ARG A 343 -26.43 -2.36 14.13
C ARG A 343 -26.87 -2.82 12.75
N HIS A 344 -25.93 -3.10 11.85
CA HIS A 344 -26.22 -3.41 10.45
C HIS A 344 -25.62 -4.76 10.05
N SER A 345 -26.40 -5.59 9.36
CA SER A 345 -25.92 -6.82 8.74
C SER A 345 -25.34 -6.52 7.36
N PRO A 346 -24.03 -6.67 7.12
CA PRO A 346 -23.46 -6.49 5.78
C PRO A 346 -23.97 -7.53 4.79
N VAL A 347 -24.54 -8.65 5.26
CA VAL A 347 -25.09 -9.72 4.42
C VAL A 347 -26.53 -9.40 4.03
N THR A 348 -27.44 -9.14 4.97
CA THR A 348 -28.86 -8.92 4.61
C THR A 348 -29.18 -7.46 4.28
N HIS A 349 -28.31 -6.53 4.70
CA HIS A 349 -28.54 -5.09 4.78
C HIS A 349 -29.76 -4.67 5.60
N GLN A 350 -30.28 -5.57 6.43
CA GLN A 350 -31.20 -5.19 7.48
C GLN A 350 -30.41 -4.47 8.59
N SER A 351 -31.02 -3.46 9.18
CA SER A 351 -30.46 -2.69 10.28
C SER A 351 -31.40 -2.71 11.48
N VAL A 352 -30.83 -2.65 12.67
CA VAL A 352 -31.56 -2.31 13.89
C VAL A 352 -31.04 -0.98 14.41
N ILE A 353 -31.94 -0.02 14.60
CA ILE A 353 -31.62 1.31 15.12
C ILE A 353 -32.20 1.43 16.51
N LEU A 354 -31.36 1.58 17.52
CA LEU A 354 -31.76 1.81 18.90
C LEU A 354 -31.47 3.25 19.28
N VAL A 355 -32.47 3.97 19.77
CA VAL A 355 -32.35 5.33 20.29
C VAL A 355 -32.48 5.27 21.80
N ALA A 356 -31.50 5.81 22.51
CA ALA A 356 -31.46 5.84 23.97
C ALA A 356 -31.32 7.28 24.46
N ARG A 357 -32.26 7.72 25.30
CA ARG A 357 -32.19 8.99 26.01
C ARG A 357 -31.66 8.79 27.42
N THR A 358 -30.38 9.05 27.56
CA THR A 358 -29.61 8.89 28.81
C THR A 358 -29.98 9.95 29.84
N ALA A 359 -29.55 9.74 31.09
CA ALA A 359 -29.79 10.66 32.20
C ALA A 359 -28.59 10.67 33.16
N PHE A 360 -27.45 11.20 32.68
CA PHE A 360 -26.21 11.30 33.47
C PHE A 360 -26.33 12.21 34.70
N GLN A 361 -27.38 13.02 34.77
CA GLN A 361 -27.78 13.81 35.93
C GLN A 361 -29.27 13.58 36.21
N ILE A 362 -29.71 13.87 37.44
CA ILE A 362 -31.13 13.80 37.79
C ILE A 362 -31.89 14.85 36.96
N PRO A 363 -32.83 14.46 36.10
CA PRO A 363 -33.53 15.40 35.23
C PRO A 363 -34.45 16.33 36.04
N GLU A 364 -34.42 17.63 35.74
CA GLU A 364 -35.32 18.62 36.36
C GLU A 364 -36.79 18.37 36.03
N ARG A 365 -37.06 17.89 34.80
CA ARG A 365 -38.40 17.61 34.26
C ARG A 365 -38.48 16.17 33.74
N PRO A 366 -38.56 15.16 34.62
CA PRO A 366 -38.48 13.74 34.25
C PRO A 366 -39.62 13.25 33.34
N ASN A 367 -40.74 13.99 33.28
CA ASN A 367 -41.92 13.59 32.52
C ASN A 367 -42.08 14.34 31.18
N GLU A 368 -41.16 15.24 30.82
CA GLU A 368 -41.22 16.02 29.58
C GLU A 368 -40.28 15.45 28.51
N THR A 369 -40.74 15.38 27.26
CA THR A 369 -39.89 15.02 26.11
C THR A 369 -38.95 16.16 25.73
N GLY A 370 -39.35 17.42 25.86
CA GLY A 370 -38.53 18.55 25.43
C GLY A 370 -38.28 18.55 23.92
N CYS A 371 -37.22 19.23 23.46
CA CYS A 371 -36.89 19.39 22.04
C CYS A 371 -35.82 18.38 21.59
N VAL A 372 -36.23 17.16 21.25
CA VAL A 372 -35.36 16.17 20.58
C VAL A 372 -35.50 16.37 19.07
N PRO A 373 -34.40 16.57 18.31
CA PRO A 373 -34.47 16.64 16.85
C PRO A 373 -35.12 15.40 16.23
N PRO A 374 -35.82 15.53 15.09
CA PRO A 374 -36.35 14.38 14.37
C PRO A 374 -35.25 13.42 13.95
N LEU A 375 -35.55 12.13 13.90
CA LEU A 375 -34.62 11.08 13.46
C LEU A 375 -34.91 10.68 12.02
N CYS A 376 -33.94 10.85 11.13
CA CYS A 376 -34.05 10.44 9.74
C CYS A 376 -33.48 9.02 9.54
N ILE A 377 -34.34 8.06 9.19
CA ILE A 377 -33.98 6.66 8.98
C ILE A 377 -34.03 6.32 7.47
N PRO A 378 -32.89 5.98 6.84
CA PRO A 378 -32.88 5.54 5.45
C PRO A 378 -33.37 4.09 5.35
N GLY A 379 -34.47 3.88 4.61
CA GLY A 379 -35.09 2.57 4.44
C GLY A 379 -36.54 2.52 4.88
N VAL A 380 -37.05 1.29 5.05
CA VAL A 380 -38.42 1.02 5.50
C VAL A 380 -38.38 0.40 6.89
N ILE A 381 -38.97 1.07 7.88
CA ILE A 381 -39.21 0.51 9.21
C ILE A 381 -40.24 -0.61 9.10
N GLU A 382 -39.84 -1.82 9.48
CA GLU A 382 -40.67 -3.02 9.49
C GLU A 382 -41.47 -3.14 10.79
N GLU A 383 -40.81 -2.92 11.93
CA GLU A 383 -41.41 -2.99 13.26
C GLU A 383 -40.67 -2.09 14.27
N VAL A 384 -41.37 -1.73 15.34
CA VAL A 384 -40.77 -1.29 16.59
C VAL A 384 -40.56 -2.54 17.45
N ILE A 385 -39.30 -2.96 17.59
CA ILE A 385 -38.92 -4.17 18.32
C ILE A 385 -39.33 -4.03 19.79
N PHE A 386 -39.02 -2.89 20.40
CA PHE A 386 -39.58 -2.49 21.69
C PHE A 386 -39.50 -0.97 21.90
N GLU A 387 -40.40 -0.46 22.74
CA GLU A 387 -40.32 0.88 23.34
C GLU A 387 -40.40 0.73 24.87
N ALA A 388 -39.50 1.37 25.60
CA ALA A 388 -39.39 1.22 27.04
C ALA A 388 -38.97 2.51 27.75
N ARG A 389 -39.55 2.81 28.92
CA ARG A 389 -39.17 3.97 29.74
C ARG A 389 -39.27 3.71 31.23
N THR A 390 -38.45 4.43 31.99
CA THR A 390 -38.48 4.42 33.46
C THR A 390 -39.42 5.52 33.96
N VAL A 391 -40.45 5.17 34.72
CA VAL A 391 -41.43 6.11 35.30
C VAL A 391 -41.41 6.04 36.82
N LYS A 392 -41.60 7.18 37.49
CA LYS A 392 -41.74 7.24 38.95
C LYS A 392 -43.19 6.95 39.36
N VAL A 393 -43.38 6.10 40.36
CA VAL A 393 -44.68 5.66 40.88
C VAL A 393 -44.75 5.99 42.37
N GLY A 394 -45.31 7.16 42.74
CA GLY A 394 -45.45 7.60 44.15
C GLY A 394 -45.53 9.13 44.35
N LYS A 395 -46.01 9.61 45.51
CA LYS A 395 -46.11 11.06 45.85
C LYS A 395 -44.75 11.64 46.28
N ASP A 396 -44.57 12.94 46.04
CA ASP A 396 -43.32 13.75 45.94
C ASP A 396 -42.24 13.73 47.06
N ASN A 397 -42.30 12.86 48.07
CA ASN A 397 -41.22 12.77 49.05
C ASN A 397 -40.25 11.65 48.68
N MET A 398 -39.00 12.00 48.33
CA MET A 398 -37.88 11.05 48.30
C MET A 398 -37.66 10.52 49.73
N SER A 399 -38.33 9.43 50.12
CA SER A 399 -37.83 8.62 51.23
C SER A 399 -36.61 7.86 50.71
N LEU A 400 -35.42 8.27 51.12
CA LEU A 400 -34.23 7.44 51.03
C LEU A 400 -34.59 6.07 51.63
N ASP A 401 -34.61 5.05 50.78
CA ASP A 401 -34.97 3.68 51.12
C ASP A 401 -34.31 3.25 52.45
N GLU A 402 -35.12 2.88 53.46
CA GLU A 402 -34.57 2.20 54.63
C GLU A 402 -34.04 0.86 54.16
N LYS A 403 -32.71 0.75 54.04
CA LYS A 403 -32.03 -0.48 53.63
C LYS A 403 -32.63 -1.67 54.37
N ASN A 404 -33.15 -2.64 53.61
CA ASN A 404 -33.59 -3.89 54.20
C ASN A 404 -32.41 -4.54 54.95
N LYS A 405 -32.66 -5.03 56.17
CA LYS A 405 -31.62 -5.56 57.06
C LYS A 405 -31.07 -6.91 56.62
N GLU A 406 -31.83 -7.67 55.84
CA GLU A 406 -31.49 -9.03 55.45
C GLU A 406 -31.19 -9.18 53.95
N TYR A 407 -31.84 -8.37 53.10
CA TYR A 407 -31.75 -8.49 51.65
C TYR A 407 -31.21 -7.24 50.95
N ILE A 408 -30.53 -7.45 49.82
CA ILE A 408 -30.12 -6.38 48.90
C ILE A 408 -31.29 -6.10 47.94
N THR A 409 -32.12 -5.11 48.29
CA THR A 409 -33.28 -4.70 47.49
C THR A 409 -32.97 -3.45 46.67
N GLY A 410 -33.61 -3.32 45.51
CA GLY A 410 -33.58 -2.09 44.72
C GLY A 410 -34.81 -1.21 44.93
N LEU A 411 -34.83 -0.08 44.24
CA LEU A 411 -35.84 0.96 44.40
C LEU A 411 -37.23 0.50 43.94
N THR A 412 -38.27 0.72 44.76
CA THR A 412 -39.67 0.38 44.44
C THR A 412 -40.47 1.54 43.85
N ASP A 413 -40.02 2.78 44.04
CA ASP A 413 -40.70 4.00 43.57
C ASP A 413 -40.55 4.23 42.06
N TYR A 414 -39.86 3.34 41.35
CA TYR A 414 -39.62 3.40 39.92
C TYR A 414 -40.07 2.11 39.26
N ARG A 415 -40.80 2.25 38.15
CA ARG A 415 -41.33 1.14 37.37
C ARG A 415 -40.90 1.28 35.91
N LEU A 416 -40.61 0.14 35.30
CA LEU A 416 -40.43 0.03 33.85
C LEU A 416 -41.80 -0.06 33.14
N GLU A 417 -42.02 0.79 32.15
CA GLU A 417 -43.06 0.59 31.13
C GLU A 417 -42.39 0.08 29.87
N ILE A 418 -42.84 -1.07 29.34
CA ILE A 418 -42.27 -1.68 28.13
C ILE A 418 -43.39 -2.27 27.25
N ARG A 419 -43.24 -2.11 25.93
CA ARG A 419 -44.05 -2.76 24.90
C ARG A 419 -43.09 -3.35 23.86
N GLU A 420 -43.35 -4.57 23.42
CA GLU A 420 -42.51 -5.32 22.47
C GLU A 420 -43.33 -5.65 21.21
N HIS A 421 -42.68 -5.69 20.04
CA HIS A 421 -43.23 -6.08 18.74
C HIS A 421 -44.52 -5.36 18.34
N ILE A 422 -44.43 -4.04 18.18
CA ILE A 422 -45.56 -3.19 17.77
C ILE A 422 -45.29 -2.56 16.40
N SER A 423 -46.36 -2.20 15.69
CA SER A 423 -46.22 -1.42 14.46
C SER A 423 -45.84 0.04 14.76
N LEU A 424 -45.28 0.74 13.77
CA LEU A 424 -44.88 2.14 13.94
C LEU A 424 -46.05 3.04 14.37
N VAL A 425 -47.25 2.80 13.84
CA VAL A 425 -48.48 3.57 14.14
C VAL A 425 -48.97 3.33 15.58
N GLU A 426 -48.60 2.20 16.19
CA GLU A 426 -48.97 1.88 17.57
C GLU A 426 -47.96 2.39 18.60
N SER A 427 -46.82 2.94 18.15
CA SER A 427 -45.82 3.54 19.03
C SER A 427 -46.41 4.73 19.76
N LYS A 428 -46.03 4.89 21.02
CA LYS A 428 -46.36 6.09 21.80
C LYS A 428 -45.20 7.07 21.85
N MET A 429 -43.99 6.63 21.53
CA MET A 429 -42.78 7.43 21.68
C MET A 429 -42.41 8.22 20.42
N VAL A 430 -42.86 7.76 19.25
CA VAL A 430 -42.55 8.41 17.97
C VAL A 430 -43.78 8.49 17.06
N ASP A 431 -43.77 9.49 16.20
CA ASP A 431 -44.76 9.73 15.15
C ASP A 431 -44.03 9.92 13.81
N LEU A 432 -44.63 9.50 12.69
CA LEU A 432 -44.05 9.71 11.36
C LEU A 432 -44.27 11.17 10.93
N SER A 433 -43.18 11.89 10.63
CA SER A 433 -43.22 13.29 10.18
C SER A 433 -43.76 13.41 8.75
N ASP A 434 -44.49 14.50 8.50
CA ASP A 434 -44.99 14.89 7.18
C ASP A 434 -43.85 15.17 6.16
N ALA A 435 -42.61 15.35 6.64
CA ALA A 435 -41.42 15.55 5.81
C ALA A 435 -40.78 14.24 5.30
N SER A 436 -41.37 13.07 5.61
CA SER A 436 -40.87 11.78 5.14
C SER A 436 -40.92 11.66 3.62
N GLU A 437 -39.80 11.26 3.01
CA GLU A 437 -39.68 11.04 1.58
C GLU A 437 -39.75 9.54 1.23
N GLN A 438 -39.85 9.22 -0.06
CA GLN A 438 -39.99 7.84 -0.54
C GLN A 438 -38.86 6.89 -0.07
N ASN A 439 -37.66 7.42 0.22
CA ASN A 439 -36.48 6.65 0.62
C ASN A 439 -35.92 6.99 2.02
N LEU A 440 -36.59 7.88 2.76
CA LEU A 440 -36.13 8.41 4.04
C LEU A 440 -37.34 8.64 4.94
N GLN A 441 -37.45 7.89 6.04
CA GLN A 441 -38.52 8.06 7.02
C GLN A 441 -38.03 8.98 8.14
N GLU A 442 -38.71 10.11 8.35
CA GLU A 442 -38.40 11.05 9.43
C GLU A 442 -39.35 10.81 10.60
N LEU A 443 -38.82 10.66 11.81
CA LEU A 443 -39.57 10.36 13.02
C LEU A 443 -39.47 11.51 14.02
N ASP A 444 -40.62 12.01 14.46
CA ASP A 444 -40.73 12.98 15.56
C ASP A 444 -40.88 12.25 16.89
N PHE A 445 -40.23 12.74 17.95
CA PHE A 445 -40.32 12.17 19.29
C PHE A 445 -41.44 12.84 20.11
N SER A 446 -42.40 12.03 20.58
CA SER A 446 -43.58 12.52 21.32
C SER A 446 -43.51 12.21 22.82
N THR A 447 -43.53 10.94 23.25
CA THR A 447 -43.42 10.54 24.69
C THR A 447 -42.06 9.97 25.11
N PHE A 448 -40.98 10.45 24.49
CA PHE A 448 -39.62 9.97 24.69
C PHE A 448 -38.87 10.71 25.82
N THR A 449 -39.28 10.52 27.08
CA THR A 449 -38.74 11.21 28.28
C THR A 449 -37.32 10.75 28.67
N PRO A 450 -36.57 11.46 29.55
CA PRO A 450 -35.29 10.96 30.08
C PRO A 450 -35.43 9.55 30.67
N GLY A 451 -34.50 8.65 30.34
CA GLY A 451 -34.58 7.23 30.70
C GLY A 451 -35.48 6.38 29.79
N SER A 452 -35.66 6.82 28.54
CA SER A 452 -36.41 6.09 27.51
C SER A 452 -35.49 5.46 26.45
N VAL A 453 -35.95 4.36 25.88
CA VAL A 453 -35.29 3.60 24.82
C VAL A 453 -36.33 3.10 23.82
N ILE A 454 -36.03 3.22 22.53
CA ILE A 454 -36.83 2.62 21.45
C ILE A 454 -35.91 1.96 20.43
N ALA A 455 -36.32 0.81 19.88
CA ALA A 455 -35.57 0.07 18.88
C ALA A 455 -36.42 -0.26 17.65
N PHE A 456 -35.89 0.00 16.46
CA PHE A 456 -36.54 -0.21 15.17
C PHE A 456 -35.82 -1.27 14.35
N ARG A 457 -36.57 -2.09 13.60
CA ARG A 457 -36.04 -2.95 12.54
C ARG A 457 -36.26 -2.28 11.19
N VAL A 458 -35.20 -2.14 10.40
CA VAL A 458 -35.20 -1.38 9.14
C VAL A 458 -34.66 -2.22 8.00
N ASN A 459 -35.42 -2.31 6.91
CA ASN A 459 -35.03 -3.00 5.69
C ASN A 459 -34.70 -2.01 4.56
N LEU A 460 -33.93 -2.49 3.57
CA LEU A 460 -33.79 -1.80 2.29
C LEU A 460 -35.14 -1.74 1.55
N HIS A 461 -35.35 -0.66 0.81
CA HIS A 461 -36.43 -0.58 -0.18
C HIS A 461 -36.31 -1.69 -1.23
N ALA A 462 -37.45 -2.13 -1.78
CA ALA A 462 -37.50 -3.22 -2.76
C ALA A 462 -36.58 -2.99 -3.97
N VAL A 463 -36.48 -1.74 -4.45
CA VAL A 463 -35.60 -1.36 -5.56
C VAL A 463 -34.12 -1.56 -5.20
N SER A 464 -33.69 -1.07 -4.04
CA SER A 464 -32.31 -1.22 -3.56
C SER A 464 -31.97 -2.67 -3.25
N LYS A 465 -32.91 -3.44 -2.70
CA LYS A 465 -32.75 -4.88 -2.47
C LYS A 465 -32.50 -5.64 -3.77
N GLY A 466 -33.31 -5.36 -4.81
CA GLY A 466 -33.12 -5.95 -6.14
C GLY A 466 -31.79 -5.55 -6.79
N ALA A 467 -31.37 -4.29 -6.62
CA ALA A 467 -30.09 -3.80 -7.12
C ALA A 467 -28.90 -4.50 -6.44
N VAL A 468 -28.90 -4.63 -5.11
CA VAL A 468 -27.88 -5.35 -4.35
C VAL A 468 -27.78 -6.81 -4.79
N GLN A 469 -28.91 -7.51 -4.91
CA GLN A 469 -28.95 -8.91 -5.37
C GLN A 469 -28.34 -9.05 -6.78
N SER A 470 -28.65 -8.11 -7.68
CA SER A 470 -28.05 -8.07 -9.02
C SER A 470 -26.54 -7.88 -8.96
N ILE A 471 -26.04 -6.92 -8.17
CA ILE A 471 -24.59 -6.67 -8.05
C ILE A 471 -23.87 -7.89 -7.47
N ARG A 472 -24.38 -8.47 -6.37
CA ARG A 472 -23.78 -9.65 -5.74
C ARG A 472 -23.75 -10.87 -6.64
N LYS A 473 -24.77 -11.05 -7.48
CA LYS A 473 -24.76 -12.09 -8.52
C LYS A 473 -23.58 -11.91 -9.46
N HIS A 474 -23.34 -10.68 -9.96
CA HIS A 474 -22.17 -10.38 -10.78
C HIS A 474 -20.86 -10.67 -10.02
N LEU A 475 -20.72 -10.17 -8.79
CA LEU A 475 -19.52 -10.38 -7.98
C LEU A 475 -19.24 -11.86 -7.70
N SER A 476 -20.27 -12.67 -7.50
CA SER A 476 -20.15 -14.12 -7.30
C SER A 476 -19.66 -14.84 -8.56
N HIS A 477 -20.15 -14.45 -9.74
CA HIS A 477 -19.67 -15.00 -11.02
C HIS A 477 -18.18 -14.68 -11.26
N LEU A 478 -17.67 -13.60 -10.67
CA LEU A 478 -16.27 -13.21 -10.72
C LEU A 478 -15.42 -13.79 -9.58
N GLY A 479 -16.02 -14.61 -8.70
CA GLY A 479 -15.34 -15.20 -7.55
C GLY A 479 -14.97 -14.20 -6.45
N TYR A 480 -15.51 -12.97 -6.48
CA TYR A 480 -15.25 -11.95 -5.46
C TYR A 480 -16.03 -12.22 -4.17
N ILE A 481 -17.20 -12.86 -4.29
CA ILE A 481 -18.06 -13.28 -3.18
C ILE A 481 -18.35 -14.78 -3.29
N THR A 482 -18.31 -15.51 -2.17
CA THR A 482 -18.58 -16.96 -2.12
C THR A 482 -20.07 -17.30 -1.98
N GLY A 483 -20.46 -18.52 -2.37
CA GLY A 483 -21.84 -19.03 -2.34
C GLY A 483 -22.55 -18.89 -0.99
N SER A 484 -21.83 -19.00 0.13
CA SER A 484 -22.39 -18.84 1.48
C SER A 484 -22.99 -17.45 1.75
N GLN A 485 -22.56 -16.41 1.04
CA GLN A 485 -23.11 -15.05 1.14
C GLN A 485 -24.33 -14.82 0.22
N LEU A 486 -24.67 -15.78 -0.64
CA LEU A 486 -25.84 -15.76 -1.55
C LEU A 486 -27.07 -16.45 -0.94
N GLU A 487 -26.89 -17.44 -0.06
CA GLU A 487 -27.98 -18.31 0.42
C GLU A 487 -28.97 -17.65 1.40
N ALA A 488 -28.63 -16.49 1.98
CA ALA A 488 -29.49 -15.81 2.96
C ALA A 488 -30.69 -15.03 2.36
N GLY A 489 -31.02 -15.16 1.05
CA GLY A 489 -32.03 -14.25 0.47
C GLY A 489 -32.73 -14.50 -0.87
N ALA A 490 -32.59 -15.63 -1.59
CA ALA A 490 -33.57 -16.10 -2.60
C ALA A 490 -33.12 -17.40 -3.30
N GLY A 491 -34.10 -18.15 -3.81
CA GLY A 491 -33.94 -19.48 -4.40
C GLY A 491 -33.41 -19.52 -5.84
N ALA A 492 -33.23 -20.78 -6.27
CA ALA A 492 -32.83 -21.36 -7.55
C ALA A 492 -32.35 -20.45 -8.70
N ALA A 493 -31.18 -20.84 -9.22
CA ALA A 493 -30.50 -20.33 -10.40
C ALA A 493 -31.39 -20.16 -11.64
N VAL A 494 -31.44 -18.92 -12.15
CA VAL A 494 -31.75 -18.63 -13.56
C VAL A 494 -30.61 -17.79 -14.13
N ASN A 495 -30.01 -18.29 -15.20
CA ASN A 495 -28.81 -17.80 -15.87
C ASN A 495 -29.18 -16.73 -16.92
N PRO A 496 -28.81 -15.43 -16.80
CA PRO A 496 -29.25 -14.41 -17.75
C PRO A 496 -28.10 -13.62 -18.40
N CYS A 497 -27.01 -14.28 -18.77
CA CYS A 497 -26.09 -13.74 -19.79
C CYS A 497 -25.58 -14.89 -20.64
N SER A 498 -25.68 -14.74 -21.97
CA SER A 498 -24.91 -15.56 -22.90
C SER A 498 -23.41 -15.39 -22.58
N ASP A 499 -22.61 -16.45 -22.74
CA ASP A 499 -21.17 -16.42 -22.44
C ASP A 499 -20.43 -15.26 -23.13
N GLU A 500 -20.95 -14.79 -24.27
CA GLU A 500 -20.42 -13.67 -25.07
C GLU A 500 -20.57 -12.27 -24.43
N GLU A 501 -21.52 -12.07 -23.50
CA GLU A 501 -21.71 -10.79 -22.79
C GLU A 501 -21.00 -10.71 -21.43
N SER A 502 -20.28 -11.78 -21.05
CA SER A 502 -19.52 -11.81 -19.81
C SER A 502 -18.32 -10.86 -19.85
N ILE A 503 -17.95 -10.27 -18.70
CA ILE A 503 -16.76 -9.43 -18.59
C ILE A 503 -15.47 -10.17 -18.99
N VAL A 504 -15.40 -11.48 -18.74
CA VAL A 504 -14.28 -12.33 -19.15
C VAL A 504 -14.19 -12.41 -20.68
N ALA A 505 -15.31 -12.63 -21.39
CA ALA A 505 -15.33 -12.63 -22.85
C ALA A 505 -15.02 -11.24 -23.44
N ILE A 506 -15.55 -10.18 -22.82
CA ILE A 506 -15.27 -8.79 -23.21
C ILE A 506 -13.77 -8.49 -23.06
N ALA A 507 -13.17 -8.80 -21.91
CA ALA A 507 -11.75 -8.58 -21.66
C ALA A 507 -10.88 -9.36 -22.66
N LYS A 508 -11.22 -10.63 -22.94
CA LYS A 508 -10.53 -11.47 -23.94
C LYS A 508 -10.52 -10.87 -25.34
N ALA A 509 -11.56 -10.12 -25.72
CA ALA A 509 -11.67 -9.51 -27.03
C ALA A 509 -10.83 -8.22 -27.19
N LEU A 510 -10.36 -7.61 -26.09
CA LEU A 510 -9.54 -6.41 -26.12
C LEU A 510 -8.09 -6.75 -26.50
N SER A 511 -7.42 -5.91 -27.28
CA SER A 511 -5.97 -6.01 -27.50
C SER A 511 -5.19 -5.44 -26.31
N LEU A 512 -3.87 -5.69 -26.24
CA LEU A 512 -3.02 -5.05 -25.23
C LEU A 512 -3.02 -3.51 -25.36
N SER A 513 -3.18 -2.97 -26.57
CA SER A 513 -3.35 -1.52 -26.79
C SER A 513 -4.70 -1.01 -26.26
N ASP A 514 -5.77 -1.80 -26.37
CA ASP A 514 -7.06 -1.44 -25.77
C ASP A 514 -7.00 -1.52 -24.24
N LEU A 515 -6.23 -2.47 -23.70
CA LEU A 515 -6.01 -2.61 -22.26
C LEU A 515 -5.19 -1.45 -21.67
N ASN A 516 -4.27 -0.85 -22.45
CA ASN A 516 -3.65 0.44 -22.08
C ASN A 516 -4.71 1.52 -21.84
N ARG A 517 -5.69 1.63 -22.75
CA ARG A 517 -6.84 2.54 -22.59
C ARG A 517 -7.64 2.19 -21.34
N VAL A 518 -8.03 0.93 -21.14
CA VAL A 518 -8.88 0.54 -20.00
C VAL A 518 -8.22 0.82 -18.65
N LEU A 519 -6.95 0.45 -18.50
CA LEU A 519 -6.27 0.47 -17.20
C LEU A 519 -5.52 1.77 -16.93
N PHE A 520 -4.85 2.37 -17.91
CA PHE A 520 -3.83 3.39 -17.66
C PHE A 520 -4.20 4.74 -18.28
N ARG A 521 -3.44 5.22 -19.28
CA ARG A 521 -3.49 6.58 -19.85
C ARG A 521 -3.17 7.67 -18.82
N ALA A 522 -1.99 8.26 -18.95
CA ALA A 522 -1.71 9.52 -18.27
C ALA A 522 -2.61 10.65 -18.82
N GLU A 523 -2.81 11.71 -18.04
CA GLU A 523 -3.69 12.83 -18.41
C GLU A 523 -3.32 13.49 -19.75
N CYS A 524 -2.03 13.55 -20.08
CA CYS A 524 -1.54 14.06 -21.36
C CYS A 524 -1.87 13.13 -22.54
N GLU A 525 -1.89 11.81 -22.34
CA GLU A 525 -2.20 10.83 -23.40
C GLU A 525 -3.71 10.82 -23.74
N GLU A 526 -4.57 10.56 -22.76
CA GLU A 526 -5.51 11.61 -22.35
C GLU A 526 -6.04 12.65 -23.35
N LYS A 527 -5.61 13.88 -23.07
CA LYS A 527 -5.88 15.11 -23.80
C LYS A 527 -5.43 15.08 -25.26
N ALA A 528 -4.40 14.29 -25.62
CA ALA A 528 -3.92 14.19 -26.99
C ALA A 528 -4.96 13.64 -27.98
N GLU A 529 -6.05 13.02 -27.48
CA GLU A 529 -7.18 12.64 -28.32
C GLU A 529 -8.03 13.84 -28.79
N ASN A 530 -7.84 15.02 -28.19
CA ASN A 530 -8.56 16.26 -28.50
C ASN A 530 -10.09 16.16 -28.38
N ARG A 531 -10.57 15.42 -27.38
CA ARG A 531 -12.01 15.21 -27.11
C ARG A 531 -12.48 15.84 -25.79
N GLY A 532 -11.67 16.71 -25.19
CA GLY A 532 -11.96 17.35 -23.90
C GLY A 532 -11.84 16.43 -22.66
N GLY A 533 -11.28 15.23 -22.82
CA GLY A 533 -11.03 14.28 -21.73
C GLY A 533 -9.74 14.57 -20.93
N GLY A 534 -9.66 14.03 -19.72
CA GLY A 534 -8.51 14.17 -18.81
C GLY A 534 -8.65 13.26 -17.58
N ALA A 535 -7.71 13.36 -16.65
CA ALA A 535 -7.76 12.61 -15.40
C ALA A 535 -8.88 13.12 -14.49
N TYR A 536 -9.61 12.22 -13.83
CA TYR A 536 -10.60 12.61 -12.83
C TYR A 536 -9.91 13.28 -11.64
N SER A 537 -10.47 14.39 -11.15
CA SER A 537 -9.94 15.13 -10.01
C SER A 537 -10.94 15.15 -8.87
N PHE A 538 -10.50 14.69 -7.70
CA PHE A 538 -11.31 14.67 -6.49
C PHE A 538 -11.19 16.01 -5.76
N PRO A 539 -12.31 16.60 -5.32
CA PRO A 539 -12.27 17.76 -4.43
C PRO A 539 -11.45 17.44 -3.17
N ARG A 540 -10.46 18.29 -2.85
CA ARG A 540 -9.57 18.17 -1.67
C ARG A 540 -8.56 17.00 -1.68
N HIS A 541 -8.39 16.31 -2.80
CA HIS A 541 -7.34 15.28 -2.94
C HIS A 541 -6.47 15.48 -4.19
N GLY A 542 -7.07 15.85 -5.33
CA GLY A 542 -6.36 16.08 -6.59
C GLY A 542 -6.67 15.06 -7.68
N GLY A 543 -5.89 15.12 -8.76
CA GLY A 543 -6.06 14.30 -9.96
C GLY A 543 -5.55 12.87 -9.80
N LEU A 544 -6.22 11.93 -10.46
CA LEU A 544 -5.69 10.59 -10.67
C LEU A 544 -4.41 10.63 -11.51
N VAL A 545 -3.42 9.78 -11.19
CA VAL A 545 -2.20 9.61 -12.00
C VAL A 545 -2.48 8.97 -13.36
N TYR A 546 -3.53 8.14 -13.42
CA TYR A 546 -4.06 7.53 -14.63
C TYR A 546 -5.56 7.78 -14.76
N CYS A 547 -6.03 7.97 -15.98
CA CYS A 547 -7.45 8.13 -16.29
C CYS A 547 -8.22 6.79 -16.19
N GLY A 548 -7.54 5.67 -16.41
CA GLY A 548 -8.11 4.33 -16.36
C GLY A 548 -8.24 3.75 -14.96
N LEU A 549 -8.67 2.48 -14.90
CA LEU A 549 -8.97 1.80 -13.64
C LEU A 549 -7.77 1.72 -12.69
N GLN A 550 -6.53 1.69 -13.20
CA GLN A 550 -5.32 1.69 -12.37
C GLN A 550 -5.27 2.92 -11.46
N GLY A 551 -5.59 4.11 -11.97
CA GLY A 551 -5.52 5.34 -11.17
C GLY A 551 -6.44 5.26 -9.95
N ILE A 552 -7.64 4.71 -10.15
CA ILE A 552 -8.61 4.47 -9.09
C ILE A 552 -8.11 3.39 -8.12
N MET A 553 -7.56 2.28 -8.65
CA MET A 553 -7.05 1.17 -7.84
C MET A 553 -5.82 1.56 -6.99
N SER A 554 -4.98 2.47 -7.48
CA SER A 554 -3.85 3.00 -6.71
C SER A 554 -4.34 3.71 -5.43
N LEU A 555 -5.52 4.34 -5.44
CA LEU A 555 -6.15 4.90 -4.25
C LEU A 555 -6.93 3.84 -3.44
N LEU A 556 -7.80 3.07 -4.10
CA LEU A 556 -8.69 2.10 -3.44
C LEU A 556 -7.92 1.00 -2.69
N SER A 557 -6.73 0.61 -3.17
CA SER A 557 -5.93 -0.41 -2.51
C SER A 557 -5.55 -0.03 -1.07
N GLU A 558 -5.23 1.24 -0.82
CA GLU A 558 -4.93 1.74 0.52
C GLU A 558 -6.21 2.00 1.33
N ILE A 559 -7.19 2.69 0.71
CA ILE A 559 -8.47 3.05 1.34
C ILE A 559 -9.19 1.80 1.87
N ARG A 560 -9.24 0.73 1.06
CA ARG A 560 -9.90 -0.53 1.43
C ARG A 560 -9.19 -1.24 2.57
N ILE A 561 -7.85 -1.36 2.51
CA ILE A 561 -7.06 -2.05 3.55
C ILE A 561 -7.21 -1.36 4.90
N LYS A 562 -7.23 -0.02 4.90
CA LYS A 562 -7.43 0.79 6.12
C LYS A 562 -8.89 0.98 6.49
N ASN A 563 -9.82 0.53 5.65
CA ASN A 563 -11.25 0.80 5.74
C ASN A 563 -11.56 2.30 5.95
N ASP A 564 -10.83 3.17 5.24
CA ASP A 564 -10.90 4.63 5.38
C ASP A 564 -12.14 5.20 4.67
N LEU A 565 -13.30 4.99 5.27
CA LEU A 565 -14.56 5.54 4.77
C LEU A 565 -14.60 7.08 4.81
N GLY A 566 -13.67 7.74 5.49
CA GLY A 566 -13.53 9.19 5.55
C GLY A 566 -12.76 9.80 4.39
N HIS A 567 -12.19 8.96 3.50
CA HIS A 567 -11.41 9.43 2.37
C HIS A 567 -12.25 10.28 1.38
N PRO A 568 -11.70 11.36 0.77
CA PRO A 568 -12.42 12.19 -0.21
C PRO A 568 -13.04 11.44 -1.40
N VAL A 569 -12.47 10.28 -1.77
CA VAL A 569 -13.03 9.38 -2.79
C VAL A 569 -14.38 8.80 -2.33
N CYS A 570 -14.47 8.37 -1.07
CA CYS A 570 -15.71 7.85 -0.49
C CYS A 570 -16.75 8.94 -0.35
N ASP A 571 -16.35 10.16 0.04
CA ASP A 571 -17.24 11.33 0.05
C ASP A 571 -17.80 11.61 -1.35
N ASN A 572 -16.94 11.65 -2.37
CA ASN A 572 -17.36 11.88 -3.75
C ASN A 572 -18.40 10.86 -4.22
N LEU A 573 -18.16 9.56 -3.93
CA LEU A 573 -19.07 8.46 -4.26
C LEU A 573 -20.40 8.51 -3.49
N ARG A 574 -20.40 9.04 -2.25
CA ARG A 574 -21.64 9.24 -1.47
C ARG A 574 -22.46 10.41 -1.99
N VAL A 575 -21.81 11.49 -2.43
CA VAL A 575 -22.50 12.72 -2.85
C VAL A 575 -23.01 12.63 -4.29
N GLY A 576 -22.35 11.88 -5.17
CA GLY A 576 -22.82 11.76 -6.56
C GLY A 576 -22.20 10.62 -7.37
N ASP A 577 -22.69 10.49 -8.59
CA ASP A 577 -22.42 9.35 -9.47
C ASP A 577 -21.31 9.65 -10.51
N TRP A 578 -20.62 10.78 -10.36
CA TRP A 578 -19.70 11.34 -11.37
C TRP A 578 -18.53 10.44 -11.72
N LEU A 579 -17.94 9.73 -10.74
CA LEU A 579 -16.81 8.83 -11.02
C LEU A 579 -17.24 7.62 -11.86
N MET A 580 -18.43 7.07 -11.59
CA MET A 580 -19.00 5.98 -12.39
C MET A 580 -19.27 6.44 -13.84
N GLU A 581 -19.85 7.63 -13.99
CA GLU A 581 -20.12 8.24 -15.29
C GLU A 581 -18.83 8.57 -16.04
N TYR A 582 -17.82 9.07 -15.35
CA TYR A 582 -16.49 9.32 -15.91
C TYR A 582 -15.89 8.05 -16.53
N ILE A 583 -15.90 6.93 -15.79
CA ILE A 583 -15.38 5.64 -16.28
C ILE A 583 -16.13 5.19 -17.54
N VAL A 584 -17.46 5.23 -17.52
CA VAL A 584 -18.30 4.79 -18.65
C VAL A 584 -18.12 5.69 -19.87
N ASN A 585 -18.18 7.01 -19.69
CA ASN A 585 -18.10 7.98 -20.78
C ASN A 585 -16.75 7.90 -21.48
N ARG A 586 -15.67 7.77 -20.71
CA ARG A 586 -14.30 7.64 -21.22
C ARG A 586 -14.11 6.41 -22.13
N LEU A 587 -14.73 5.28 -21.77
CA LEU A 587 -14.62 4.02 -22.51
C LEU A 587 -15.64 3.90 -23.65
N SER A 588 -16.69 4.71 -23.65
CA SER A 588 -17.74 4.67 -24.70
C SER A 588 -17.30 5.29 -26.02
N VAL A 589 -16.16 5.99 -26.04
CA VAL A 589 -15.69 6.74 -27.21
C VAL A 589 -15.07 5.85 -28.28
N GLU A 590 -14.34 4.81 -27.88
CA GLU A 590 -13.61 3.93 -28.79
C GLU A 590 -14.39 2.65 -29.08
N ARG A 591 -14.41 2.25 -30.35
CA ARG A 591 -15.15 1.06 -30.81
C ARG A 591 -14.74 -0.23 -30.09
N PRO A 592 -13.44 -0.50 -29.81
CA PRO A 592 -13.05 -1.71 -29.08
C PRO A 592 -13.56 -1.75 -27.63
N THR A 593 -13.64 -0.60 -26.94
CA THR A 593 -13.99 -0.53 -25.51
C THR A 593 -15.47 -0.35 -25.23
N ILE A 594 -16.31 -0.08 -26.26
CA ILE A 594 -17.73 0.20 -26.09
C ILE A 594 -18.51 -0.95 -25.41
N LYS A 595 -18.12 -2.21 -25.65
CA LYS A 595 -18.76 -3.36 -25.00
C LYS A 595 -18.50 -3.36 -23.50
N LEU A 596 -17.28 -3.04 -23.09
CA LEU A 596 -16.91 -2.89 -21.68
C LEU A 596 -17.64 -1.71 -21.03
N ALA A 597 -17.71 -0.57 -21.74
CA ALA A 597 -18.42 0.61 -21.25
C ALA A 597 -19.90 0.31 -20.98
N LYS A 598 -20.58 -0.36 -21.92
CA LYS A 598 -21.99 -0.78 -21.75
C LYS A 598 -22.16 -1.77 -20.60
N TRP A 599 -21.22 -2.70 -20.43
CA TRP A 599 -21.27 -3.63 -19.30
C TRP A 599 -21.14 -2.88 -17.97
N LEU A 600 -20.16 -1.97 -17.85
CA LEU A 600 -19.97 -1.13 -16.67
C LEU A 600 -21.16 -0.24 -16.39
N ASP A 601 -21.77 0.36 -17.41
CA ASP A 601 -22.95 1.21 -17.27
C ASP A 601 -24.14 0.43 -16.69
N ARG A 602 -24.36 -0.82 -17.14
CA ARG A 602 -25.41 -1.70 -16.58
C ARG A 602 -25.17 -2.02 -15.10
N VAL A 603 -23.92 -2.32 -14.72
CA VAL A 603 -23.56 -2.67 -13.33
C VAL A 603 -23.62 -1.43 -12.43
N PHE A 604 -23.00 -0.33 -12.85
CA PHE A 604 -23.07 0.94 -12.13
C PHE A 604 -24.50 1.47 -12.03
N GLY A 605 -25.35 1.25 -13.04
CA GLY A 605 -26.78 1.55 -12.95
C GLY A 605 -27.51 0.83 -11.82
N GLN A 606 -27.00 -0.30 -11.33
CA GLN A 606 -27.48 -0.94 -10.09
C GLN A 606 -26.83 -0.32 -8.85
N VAL A 607 -25.52 -0.02 -8.91
CA VAL A 607 -24.81 0.65 -7.80
C VAL A 607 -25.47 1.98 -7.46
N LYS A 608 -25.88 2.78 -8.45
CA LYS A 608 -26.60 4.06 -8.24
C LYS A 608 -27.93 3.94 -7.48
N LYS A 609 -28.51 2.73 -7.40
CA LYS A 609 -29.79 2.45 -6.71
C LYS A 609 -29.61 1.95 -5.27
N VAL A 610 -28.38 1.69 -4.83
CA VAL A 610 -28.11 1.31 -3.43
C VAL A 610 -28.10 2.58 -2.56
N PRO A 611 -28.40 2.47 -1.26
CA PRO A 611 -28.29 3.60 -0.34
C PRO A 611 -26.90 4.23 -0.40
N ARG A 612 -26.83 5.57 -0.32
CA ARG A 612 -25.59 6.32 -0.55
C ARG A 612 -24.44 5.88 0.36
N TYR A 613 -24.72 5.55 1.61
CA TYR A 613 -23.72 5.04 2.56
C TYR A 613 -23.10 3.68 2.17
N LEU A 614 -23.75 2.89 1.29
CA LEU A 614 -23.23 1.62 0.75
C LEU A 614 -22.56 1.77 -0.63
N VAL A 615 -22.70 2.91 -1.31
CA VAL A 615 -22.13 3.10 -2.66
C VAL A 615 -20.61 2.86 -2.67
N PRO A 616 -19.80 3.39 -1.71
CA PRO A 616 -18.35 3.18 -1.73
C PRO A 616 -17.93 1.70 -1.71
N CYS A 617 -18.52 0.87 -0.84
CA CYS A 617 -18.14 -0.53 -0.73
C CYS A 617 -18.54 -1.35 -1.96
N TYR A 618 -19.70 -1.07 -2.55
CA TYR A 618 -20.14 -1.76 -3.77
C TYR A 618 -19.40 -1.28 -5.02
N PHE A 619 -19.08 0.01 -5.11
CA PHE A 619 -18.26 0.56 -6.18
C PHE A 619 -16.88 -0.08 -6.17
N ASP A 620 -16.21 -0.13 -5.01
CA ASP A 620 -14.91 -0.79 -4.87
C ASP A 620 -14.96 -2.27 -5.24
N ALA A 621 -15.96 -3.02 -4.76
CA ALA A 621 -16.09 -4.44 -5.10
C ALA A 621 -16.24 -4.66 -6.62
N VAL A 622 -17.04 -3.84 -7.30
CA VAL A 622 -17.22 -3.91 -8.77
C VAL A 622 -15.93 -3.52 -9.50
N VAL A 623 -15.30 -2.41 -9.12
CA VAL A 623 -14.09 -1.94 -9.79
C VAL A 623 -12.92 -2.88 -9.55
N THR A 624 -12.71 -3.35 -8.32
CA THR A 624 -11.64 -4.29 -7.96
C THR A 624 -11.81 -5.62 -8.68
N SER A 625 -13.01 -6.22 -8.67
CA SER A 625 -13.25 -7.49 -9.38
C SER A 625 -13.06 -7.35 -10.89
N THR A 626 -13.54 -6.25 -11.48
CA THR A 626 -13.32 -5.95 -12.90
C THR A 626 -11.83 -5.76 -13.21
N TYR A 627 -11.13 -4.96 -12.41
CA TYR A 627 -9.71 -4.71 -12.56
C TYR A 627 -8.89 -6.00 -12.50
N CYS A 628 -9.17 -6.91 -11.55
CA CYS A 628 -8.48 -8.19 -11.45
C CYS A 628 -8.66 -9.06 -12.71
N VAL A 629 -9.88 -9.11 -13.28
CA VAL A 629 -10.15 -9.86 -14.51
C VAL A 629 -9.39 -9.25 -15.69
N VAL A 630 -9.42 -7.92 -15.82
CA VAL A 630 -8.75 -7.21 -16.90
C VAL A 630 -7.22 -7.34 -16.78
N LEU A 631 -6.68 -7.32 -15.56
CA LEU A 631 -5.26 -7.45 -15.31
C LEU A 631 -4.75 -8.88 -15.56
N GLU A 632 -5.50 -9.91 -15.18
CA GLU A 632 -5.14 -11.29 -15.53
C GLU A 632 -5.16 -11.51 -17.05
N GLU A 633 -6.09 -10.86 -17.75
CA GLU A 633 -6.15 -10.91 -19.22
C GLU A 633 -4.97 -10.18 -19.89
N VAL A 634 -4.38 -9.15 -19.27
CA VAL A 634 -3.13 -8.55 -19.75
C VAL A 634 -2.02 -9.60 -19.79
N TRP A 635 -1.80 -10.32 -18.69
CA TRP A 635 -0.72 -11.30 -18.60
C TRP A 635 -1.00 -12.56 -19.41
N SER A 636 -2.26 -12.99 -19.54
CA SER A 636 -2.60 -14.18 -20.33
C SER A 636 -2.34 -14.01 -21.83
N LYS A 637 -2.27 -12.78 -22.32
CA LYS A 637 -1.94 -12.43 -23.72
C LYS A 637 -0.45 -12.24 -23.98
N MET A 638 0.37 -12.23 -22.93
CA MET A 638 1.82 -12.13 -23.06
C MET A 638 2.47 -13.51 -23.22
N SER A 639 3.79 -13.52 -23.43
CA SER A 639 4.60 -14.74 -23.53
C SER A 639 4.44 -15.68 -22.32
N ASP A 640 4.80 -16.95 -22.50
CA ASP A 640 4.79 -17.94 -21.41
C ASP A 640 5.68 -17.56 -20.23
N PHE A 641 6.77 -16.83 -20.49
CA PHE A 641 7.65 -16.26 -19.46
C PHE A 641 6.88 -15.34 -18.50
N VAL A 642 5.94 -14.53 -19.03
CA VAL A 642 5.12 -13.64 -18.21
C VAL A 642 3.93 -14.38 -17.61
N LYS A 643 3.21 -15.13 -18.46
CA LYS A 643 1.98 -15.85 -18.07
C LYS A 643 2.22 -16.80 -16.89
N HIS A 644 3.33 -17.53 -16.92
CA HIS A 644 3.74 -18.46 -15.85
C HIS A 644 4.82 -17.87 -14.92
N GLY A 645 5.15 -16.60 -15.10
CA GLY A 645 6.15 -15.89 -14.31
C GLY A 645 5.69 -15.56 -12.89
N SER A 646 6.67 -15.25 -12.04
CA SER A 646 6.42 -14.73 -10.69
C SER A 646 5.69 -13.38 -10.71
N THR A 647 5.17 -12.95 -9.56
CA THR A 647 4.56 -11.61 -9.41
C THR A 647 5.49 -10.49 -9.88
N LEU A 648 6.80 -10.56 -9.58
CA LEU A 648 7.76 -9.56 -10.05
C LEU A 648 7.85 -9.52 -11.58
N VAL A 649 7.87 -10.68 -12.26
CA VAL A 649 7.89 -10.73 -13.73
C VAL A 649 6.64 -10.06 -14.30
N ARG A 650 5.47 -10.40 -13.75
CA ARG A 650 4.18 -9.85 -14.16
C ARG A 650 4.10 -8.33 -13.97
N GLU A 651 4.61 -7.82 -12.85
CA GLU A 651 4.64 -6.39 -12.54
C GLU A 651 5.62 -5.62 -13.43
N LEU A 652 6.83 -6.14 -13.67
CA LEU A 652 7.77 -5.53 -14.61
C LEU A 652 7.23 -5.54 -16.05
N ALA A 653 6.62 -6.66 -16.47
CA ALA A 653 6.00 -6.81 -17.78
C ALA A 653 4.78 -5.89 -17.96
N LEU A 654 4.11 -5.48 -16.88
CA LEU A 654 3.00 -4.53 -16.94
C LEU A 654 3.44 -3.18 -17.53
N GLY A 655 4.71 -2.80 -17.34
CA GLY A 655 5.34 -1.65 -17.99
C GLY A 655 5.16 -1.67 -19.51
N SER A 656 5.07 -2.84 -20.14
CA SER A 656 4.80 -2.99 -21.58
C SER A 656 3.46 -2.41 -22.02
N VAL A 657 2.43 -2.58 -21.19
CA VAL A 657 1.08 -2.06 -21.48
C VAL A 657 0.96 -0.63 -21.01
N ILE A 658 1.60 -0.26 -19.89
CA ILE A 658 1.55 1.12 -19.39
C ILE A 658 2.19 2.09 -20.39
N LEU A 659 3.37 1.73 -20.91
CA LEU A 659 4.21 2.60 -21.75
C LEU A 659 4.01 2.36 -23.25
N GLY A 660 3.51 1.18 -23.62
CA GLY A 660 3.17 0.81 -24.99
C GLY A 660 1.68 1.02 -25.29
N GLY A 661 1.35 2.16 -25.91
CA GLY A 661 -0.01 2.49 -26.36
C GLY A 661 -0.02 3.34 -27.64
N PHE A 662 -1.18 3.47 -28.28
CA PHE A 662 -1.38 4.41 -29.38
C PHE A 662 -1.73 5.81 -28.86
N VAL A 663 -1.09 6.85 -29.37
CA VAL A 663 -1.41 8.26 -29.06
C VAL A 663 -1.56 9.04 -30.38
N PRO A 664 -2.73 9.65 -30.65
CA PRO A 664 -3.04 10.26 -31.95
C PRO A 664 -2.09 11.36 -32.45
N ASP A 665 -1.39 12.05 -31.54
CA ASP A 665 -0.46 13.13 -31.89
C ASP A 665 1.01 12.69 -31.91
N ALA A 666 1.27 11.39 -31.70
CA ALA A 666 2.61 10.82 -31.59
C ALA A 666 2.72 9.45 -32.28
N TYR A 667 2.13 9.34 -33.47
CA TYR A 667 2.12 8.13 -34.31
C TYR A 667 3.45 7.91 -35.05
N LEU A 668 3.67 6.68 -35.51
CA LEU A 668 4.84 6.31 -36.31
C LEU A 668 4.79 6.94 -37.71
N PRO A 669 5.94 7.17 -38.37
CA PRO A 669 6.00 7.50 -39.78
C PRO A 669 5.24 6.46 -40.64
N PRO A 670 4.67 6.85 -41.79
CA PRO A 670 3.92 5.93 -42.65
C PRO A 670 4.73 4.69 -43.03
N LEU A 671 4.16 3.51 -42.77
CA LEU A 671 4.80 2.24 -43.11
C LEU A 671 4.59 1.89 -44.59
N SER A 672 5.42 0.95 -45.11
CA SER A 672 5.27 0.49 -46.49
C SER A 672 3.93 -0.22 -46.71
N ARG A 673 3.30 0.04 -47.86
CA ARG A 673 2.09 -0.67 -48.28
C ARG A 673 2.38 -2.10 -48.75
N GLN A 674 3.65 -2.45 -48.93
CA GLN A 674 4.13 -3.75 -49.38
C GLN A 674 4.66 -4.63 -48.23
N LEU A 675 4.37 -4.27 -46.98
CA LEU A 675 4.74 -5.10 -45.83
C LEU A 675 4.15 -6.50 -45.93
N THR A 676 4.91 -7.49 -45.49
CA THR A 676 4.39 -8.85 -45.33
C THR A 676 3.26 -8.84 -44.29
N PRO A 677 2.13 -9.53 -44.54
CA PRO A 677 1.06 -9.62 -43.54
C PRO A 677 1.56 -10.10 -42.17
N PRO A 678 0.97 -9.63 -41.05
CA PRO A 678 -0.17 -8.72 -41.00
C PRO A 678 0.22 -7.26 -41.28
N GLN A 679 -0.73 -6.51 -41.85
CA GLN A 679 -0.62 -5.07 -42.07
C GLN A 679 -0.79 -4.28 -40.76
N PRO A 680 -0.26 -3.05 -40.66
CA PRO A 680 -0.44 -2.22 -39.48
C PRO A 680 -1.93 -1.93 -39.22
N PRO A 681 -2.34 -1.90 -37.94
CA PRO A 681 -3.71 -1.54 -37.58
C PRO A 681 -4.00 -0.10 -38.01
N TYR A 682 -5.25 0.19 -38.34
CA TYR A 682 -5.66 1.52 -38.78
C TYR A 682 -7.07 1.86 -38.29
N ARG A 683 -7.34 3.16 -38.23
CA ARG A 683 -8.67 3.75 -38.10
C ARG A 683 -8.99 4.64 -39.29
N ILE A 684 -10.28 4.81 -39.55
CA ILE A 684 -10.75 5.82 -40.51
C ILE A 684 -11.19 7.01 -39.66
N ASP A 685 -10.58 8.16 -39.92
CA ASP A 685 -11.01 9.41 -39.31
C ASP A 685 -12.34 9.83 -39.98
N GLU A 686 -13.42 9.89 -39.20
CA GLU A 686 -14.76 10.15 -39.74
C GLU A 686 -14.93 11.59 -40.27
N ALA A 687 -14.17 12.55 -39.74
CA ALA A 687 -14.25 13.94 -40.15
C ALA A 687 -13.53 14.20 -41.49
N THR A 688 -12.43 13.49 -41.73
CA THR A 688 -11.57 13.69 -42.91
C THR A 688 -11.67 12.56 -43.93
N ASN A 689 -12.30 11.45 -43.57
CA ASN A 689 -12.35 10.19 -44.32
C ASN A 689 -10.96 9.65 -44.71
N THR A 690 -9.95 9.90 -43.87
CA THR A 690 -8.56 9.47 -44.10
C THR A 690 -8.20 8.24 -43.28
N ARG A 691 -7.35 7.37 -43.84
CA ARG A 691 -6.81 6.20 -43.14
C ARG A 691 -5.64 6.66 -42.26
N GLN A 692 -5.76 6.49 -40.95
CA GLN A 692 -4.68 6.74 -40.00
C GLN A 692 -4.21 5.42 -39.39
N GLU A 693 -2.91 5.15 -39.46
CA GLU A 693 -2.33 3.98 -38.80
C GLU A 693 -2.33 4.17 -37.28
N THR A 694 -2.75 3.13 -36.56
CA THR A 694 -2.93 3.14 -35.10
C THR A 694 -1.91 2.25 -34.40
N CYS A 695 -0.70 2.20 -34.95
CA CYS A 695 0.41 1.43 -34.39
C CYS A 695 0.71 1.89 -32.95
N THR A 696 0.91 0.92 -32.06
CA THR A 696 1.40 1.18 -30.71
C THR A 696 2.82 1.75 -30.78
N THR A 697 3.09 2.79 -29.99
CA THR A 697 4.43 3.34 -29.77
C THR A 697 4.83 3.25 -28.31
N ILE A 698 6.14 3.25 -28.06
CA ILE A 698 6.71 3.23 -26.70
C ILE A 698 6.93 4.68 -26.25
N SER A 699 6.29 5.07 -25.16
CA SER A 699 6.64 6.27 -24.41
C SER A 699 7.98 6.04 -23.69
N ALA A 700 8.89 7.01 -23.73
CA ALA A 700 10.10 6.94 -22.90
C ALA A 700 9.73 6.84 -21.40
N GLY A 701 8.74 7.65 -20.98
CA GLY A 701 8.00 7.45 -19.74
C GLY A 701 6.95 8.52 -19.44
N LEU A 702 6.18 8.26 -18.39
CA LEU A 702 4.99 9.04 -18.06
C LEU A 702 5.22 9.86 -16.79
N PRO A 703 4.70 11.10 -16.70
CA PRO A 703 3.89 11.78 -17.73
C PRO A 703 4.71 12.62 -18.72
N HIS A 704 6.00 12.86 -18.48
CA HIS A 704 6.76 13.89 -19.20
C HIS A 704 7.00 13.58 -20.69
N PHE A 705 7.11 12.31 -21.06
CA PHE A 705 7.42 11.84 -22.41
C PHE A 705 6.28 11.00 -22.99
N ALA A 706 5.05 11.47 -22.79
CA ALA A 706 3.85 10.68 -23.05
C ALA A 706 3.15 11.02 -24.38
N SER A 707 3.23 12.25 -24.87
CA SER A 707 2.48 12.70 -26.05
C SER A 707 3.26 13.71 -26.90
N GLY A 708 2.71 14.03 -28.08
CA GLY A 708 3.31 14.96 -29.03
C GLY A 708 4.72 14.55 -29.48
N TYR A 709 5.56 15.54 -29.76
CA TYR A 709 6.94 15.29 -30.20
C TYR A 709 7.76 14.56 -29.14
N MET A 710 7.48 14.78 -27.85
CA MET A 710 8.23 14.25 -26.70
C MET A 710 8.03 12.75 -26.43
N ARG A 711 7.13 12.05 -27.14
CA ARG A 711 6.84 10.63 -26.82
C ARG A 711 7.93 9.68 -27.31
N ASN A 712 8.31 9.82 -28.58
CA ASN A 712 9.08 8.81 -29.30
C ASN A 712 10.56 9.21 -29.37
N TRP A 713 11.37 8.57 -28.53
CA TRP A 713 12.83 8.72 -28.52
C TRP A 713 13.48 7.44 -29.02
N GLY A 714 14.24 7.49 -30.12
CA GLY A 714 14.86 6.32 -30.75
C GLY A 714 15.77 5.57 -29.79
N ARG A 715 16.56 6.29 -29.00
CA ARG A 715 17.40 5.70 -27.95
C ARG A 715 16.58 4.90 -26.94
N ASP A 716 15.67 5.55 -26.22
CA ASP A 716 14.84 4.93 -25.19
C ASP A 716 14.03 3.75 -25.75
N THR A 717 13.48 3.94 -26.95
CA THR A 717 12.70 2.92 -27.66
C THR A 717 13.52 1.66 -27.89
N PHE A 718 14.75 1.78 -28.42
CA PHE A 718 15.56 0.61 -28.78
C PHE A 718 16.39 0.04 -27.63
N ILE A 719 16.59 0.78 -26.53
CA ILE A 719 17.01 0.19 -25.25
C ILE A 719 15.85 -0.61 -24.65
N ALA A 720 14.63 -0.08 -24.70
CA ALA A 720 13.47 -0.69 -24.06
C ALA A 720 12.81 -1.82 -24.87
N LEU A 721 12.98 -1.88 -26.19
CA LEU A 721 12.21 -2.73 -27.11
C LEU A 721 12.22 -4.21 -26.70
N ARG A 722 13.40 -4.72 -26.30
CA ARG A 722 13.59 -6.13 -25.96
C ARG A 722 12.74 -6.54 -24.76
N GLY A 723 12.95 -5.94 -23.59
CA GLY A 723 12.13 -6.26 -22.41
C GLY A 723 10.66 -5.86 -22.57
N ILE A 724 10.35 -4.69 -23.13
CA ILE A 724 8.96 -4.22 -23.25
C ILE A 724 8.15 -5.04 -24.25
N PHE A 725 8.68 -5.37 -25.43
CA PHE A 725 7.90 -6.04 -26.48
C PHE A 725 8.37 -7.44 -26.84
N LEU A 726 9.67 -7.74 -26.87
CA LEU A 726 10.11 -9.09 -27.29
C LEU A 726 9.88 -10.12 -26.19
N LEU A 727 10.35 -9.88 -24.97
CA LEU A 727 10.17 -10.79 -23.83
C LEU A 727 8.71 -10.96 -23.41
N THR A 728 7.84 -9.99 -23.75
CA THR A 728 6.40 -10.06 -23.49
C THR A 728 5.60 -10.67 -24.66
N GLY A 729 6.25 -11.01 -25.78
CA GLY A 729 5.62 -11.65 -26.95
C GLY A 729 4.91 -10.69 -27.93
N ARG A 730 5.10 -9.37 -27.80
CA ARG A 730 4.52 -8.32 -28.65
C ARG A 730 5.37 -8.04 -29.91
N PHE A 731 5.65 -9.09 -30.67
CA PHE A 731 6.55 -9.03 -31.83
C PHE A 731 6.02 -8.16 -32.97
N LEU A 732 4.70 -8.06 -33.14
CA LEU A 732 4.12 -7.24 -34.23
C LEU A 732 4.36 -5.75 -33.99
N GLU A 733 4.12 -5.27 -32.77
CA GLU A 733 4.39 -3.89 -32.40
C GLU A 733 5.88 -3.55 -32.51
N ALA A 734 6.77 -4.46 -32.07
CA ALA A 734 8.21 -4.28 -32.21
C ALA A 734 8.64 -4.15 -33.69
N ARG A 735 8.10 -5.01 -34.57
CA ARG A 735 8.36 -4.97 -36.01
C ARG A 735 7.98 -3.62 -36.62
N PHE A 736 6.78 -3.10 -36.32
CA PHE A 736 6.33 -1.83 -36.88
C PHE A 736 7.18 -0.64 -36.40
N ILE A 737 7.61 -0.64 -35.13
CA ILE A 737 8.52 0.38 -34.62
C ILE A 737 9.86 0.34 -35.35
N ILE A 738 10.47 -0.85 -35.46
CA ILE A 738 11.74 -1.04 -36.18
C ILE A 738 11.67 -0.45 -37.60
N LEU A 739 10.61 -0.79 -38.33
CA LEU A 739 10.42 -0.38 -39.72
C LEU A 739 10.07 1.11 -39.85
N GLY A 740 9.29 1.67 -38.92
CA GLY A 740 8.95 3.09 -38.90
C GLY A 740 10.18 3.98 -38.70
N PHE A 741 11.06 3.62 -37.75
CA PHE A 741 12.35 4.31 -37.58
C PHE A 741 13.31 4.07 -38.75
N ALA A 742 13.31 2.87 -39.35
CA ALA A 742 14.09 2.58 -40.55
C ALA A 742 13.72 3.50 -41.72
N GLY A 743 12.43 3.82 -41.87
CA GLY A 743 11.94 4.77 -42.87
C GLY A 743 12.55 6.17 -42.71
N CYS A 744 12.93 6.52 -41.48
CA CYS A 744 13.57 7.78 -41.13
C CYS A 744 15.10 7.73 -41.14
N LEU A 745 15.77 6.62 -41.46
CA LEU A 745 17.25 6.62 -41.49
C LEU A 745 17.76 7.75 -42.41
N ARG A 746 18.65 8.60 -41.92
CA ARG A 746 19.24 9.73 -42.67
C ARG A 746 20.64 10.00 -42.17
N HIS A 747 21.56 10.39 -43.05
CA HIS A 747 22.98 10.54 -42.75
C HIS A 747 23.66 9.27 -42.22
N GLY A 748 23.04 8.10 -42.38
CA GLY A 748 23.45 6.86 -41.71
C GLY A 748 23.02 6.73 -40.25
N LEU A 749 22.19 7.65 -39.75
CA LEU A 749 21.73 7.70 -38.36
C LEU A 749 20.22 7.45 -38.26
N ILE A 750 19.82 6.86 -37.13
CA ILE A 750 18.42 6.82 -36.67
C ILE A 750 18.19 8.06 -35.81
N PRO A 751 17.04 8.76 -35.95
CA PRO A 751 16.79 9.97 -35.17
C PRO A 751 16.63 9.68 -33.67
N ASN A 752 17.05 10.62 -32.83
CA ASN A 752 16.74 10.58 -31.40
C ASN A 752 15.28 10.94 -31.20
N LEU A 753 14.92 12.19 -31.50
CA LEU A 753 13.53 12.63 -31.48
C LEU A 753 12.87 12.24 -32.80
N LEU A 754 11.82 11.41 -32.77
CA LEU A 754 11.16 10.97 -34.00
C LEU A 754 10.21 12.02 -34.58
N ASP A 755 9.38 12.66 -33.75
CA ASP A 755 8.30 13.58 -34.14
C ASP A 755 7.61 13.23 -35.47
N LYS A 756 6.98 12.04 -35.50
CA LYS A 756 6.28 11.44 -36.67
C LYS A 756 7.17 11.19 -37.90
N GLY A 757 8.47 11.43 -37.81
CA GLY A 757 9.47 11.27 -38.86
C GLY A 757 9.78 12.56 -39.64
N THR A 758 8.86 13.52 -39.71
CA THR A 758 9.00 14.70 -40.59
C THR A 758 9.78 15.84 -39.96
N HIS A 759 9.79 15.94 -38.62
CA HIS A 759 10.57 16.90 -37.84
C HIS A 759 11.59 16.20 -36.94
N ALA A 760 12.02 15.01 -37.37
CA ALA A 760 12.95 14.19 -36.62
C ALA A 760 14.32 14.86 -36.44
N ARG A 761 14.93 14.69 -35.25
CA ARG A 761 16.24 15.26 -34.89
C ARG A 761 17.32 14.20 -34.86
N TYR A 762 18.47 14.49 -35.47
CA TYR A 762 19.59 13.56 -35.68
C TYR A 762 20.84 14.05 -34.92
N ASN A 763 20.64 14.37 -33.65
CA ASN A 763 21.67 14.84 -32.73
C ASN A 763 22.36 13.71 -31.97
N CYS A 764 21.86 12.48 -32.06
CA CYS A 764 22.43 11.32 -31.40
C CYS A 764 23.25 10.45 -32.36
N ARG A 765 24.32 9.84 -31.85
CA ARG A 765 25.15 8.85 -32.55
C ARG A 765 24.85 7.42 -32.13
N ASP A 766 24.13 7.24 -31.03
CA ASP A 766 23.93 5.95 -30.37
C ASP A 766 22.65 5.23 -30.83
N ALA A 767 21.57 5.94 -31.15
CA ALA A 767 20.28 5.34 -31.51
C ALA A 767 20.35 4.32 -32.67
N VAL A 768 21.23 4.54 -33.67
CA VAL A 768 21.41 3.58 -34.78
C VAL A 768 21.98 2.24 -34.31
N TRP A 769 22.90 2.26 -33.34
CA TRP A 769 23.50 1.04 -32.81
C TRP A 769 22.53 0.30 -31.89
N TRP A 770 21.72 1.03 -31.12
CA TRP A 770 20.61 0.44 -30.37
C TRP A 770 19.55 -0.16 -31.28
N TRP A 771 19.22 0.50 -32.40
CA TRP A 771 18.30 -0.01 -33.41
C TRP A 771 18.83 -1.33 -34.02
N LEU A 772 20.11 -1.40 -34.38
CA LEU A 772 20.73 -2.64 -34.87
C LEU A 772 20.71 -3.75 -33.82
N GLN A 773 21.01 -3.43 -32.56
CA GLN A 773 20.94 -4.39 -31.45
C GLN A 773 19.51 -4.91 -31.25
N SER A 774 18.51 -4.02 -31.32
CA SER A 774 17.09 -4.38 -31.26
C SER A 774 16.65 -5.29 -32.42
N ILE A 775 17.15 -5.06 -33.65
CA ILE A 775 16.85 -5.95 -34.79
C ILE A 775 17.51 -7.31 -34.58
N GLN A 776 18.76 -7.35 -34.12
CA GLN A 776 19.41 -8.60 -33.77
C GLN A 776 18.61 -9.38 -32.72
N ASP A 777 18.14 -8.70 -31.68
CA ASP A 777 17.36 -9.35 -30.62
C ASP A 777 15.98 -9.77 -31.14
N TYR A 778 15.35 -8.99 -32.02
CA TYR A 778 14.14 -9.39 -32.73
C TYR A 778 14.36 -10.68 -33.54
N CYS A 779 15.43 -10.76 -34.34
CA CYS A 779 15.72 -11.94 -35.14
C CYS A 779 16.00 -13.20 -34.31
N LYS A 780 16.47 -13.04 -33.06
CA LYS A 780 16.72 -14.16 -32.14
C LYS A 780 15.46 -14.60 -31.38
N GLU A 781 14.62 -13.66 -30.97
CA GLU A 781 13.51 -13.92 -30.04
C GLU A 781 12.16 -14.09 -30.73
N ALA A 782 11.93 -13.40 -31.86
CA ALA A 782 10.69 -13.57 -32.62
C ALA A 782 10.72 -14.86 -33.46
N PRO A 783 9.61 -15.60 -33.55
CA PRO A 783 9.49 -16.73 -34.48
C PRO A 783 9.77 -16.29 -35.92
N ASP A 784 10.68 -16.99 -36.60
CA ASP A 784 11.17 -16.64 -37.95
C ASP A 784 11.59 -15.16 -38.08
N GLY A 785 12.12 -14.59 -36.99
CA GLY A 785 12.38 -13.16 -36.88
C GLY A 785 13.37 -12.61 -37.92
N TYR A 786 14.21 -13.44 -38.52
CA TYR A 786 15.11 -13.05 -39.63
C TYR A 786 14.35 -12.57 -40.88
N LEU A 787 13.07 -12.95 -41.05
CA LEU A 787 12.25 -12.51 -42.19
C LEU A 787 12.02 -11.00 -42.23
N ILE A 788 12.12 -10.30 -41.08
CA ILE A 788 12.02 -8.84 -41.02
C ILE A 788 13.04 -8.15 -41.92
N LEU A 789 14.20 -8.78 -42.17
CA LEU A 789 15.26 -8.26 -43.04
C LEU A 789 14.77 -8.04 -44.48
N LYS A 790 13.75 -8.81 -44.92
CA LYS A 790 13.16 -8.72 -46.25
C LYS A 790 11.97 -7.77 -46.33
N ASP A 791 11.46 -7.27 -45.20
CA ASP A 791 10.33 -6.33 -45.21
C ASP A 791 10.70 -5.03 -45.90
N ARG A 792 9.75 -4.51 -46.68
CA ARG A 792 9.91 -3.24 -47.39
C ARG A 792 9.79 -2.08 -46.41
N VAL A 793 10.81 -1.23 -46.41
CA VAL A 793 10.84 0.03 -45.69
C VAL A 793 10.50 1.15 -46.67
N ALA A 794 9.47 1.93 -46.36
CA ALA A 794 9.19 3.18 -47.06
C ALA A 794 10.20 4.23 -46.61
N ARG A 795 11.13 4.62 -47.50
CA ARG A 795 12.17 5.61 -47.19
C ARG A 795 11.54 7.01 -47.23
N LEU A 796 11.25 7.56 -46.05
CA LEU A 796 10.73 8.92 -45.89
C LEU A 796 11.70 9.95 -46.47
N TYR A 797 13.01 9.69 -46.34
CA TYR A 797 14.07 10.50 -46.92
C TYR A 797 14.92 9.66 -47.89
N PRO A 798 14.63 9.69 -49.20
CA PRO A 798 15.42 8.94 -50.19
C PRO A 798 16.90 9.28 -50.26
N THR A 799 17.24 10.54 -49.97
CA THR A 799 18.61 11.08 -49.86
C THR A 799 18.69 12.04 -48.66
N ASP A 800 19.91 12.35 -48.21
CA ASP A 800 20.15 13.21 -47.04
C ASP A 800 19.48 14.59 -47.16
N ASP A 801 19.43 15.16 -48.36
CA ASP A 801 18.85 16.50 -48.62
C ASP A 801 17.39 16.46 -49.11
N SER A 802 16.79 15.29 -49.22
CA SER A 802 15.42 15.17 -49.75
C SER A 802 14.36 15.73 -48.79
N PRO A 803 13.23 16.25 -49.31
CA PRO A 803 12.03 16.46 -48.51
C PRO A 803 11.33 15.12 -48.20
N PRO A 804 10.51 15.04 -47.13
CA PRO A 804 9.76 13.83 -46.81
C PRO A 804 8.92 13.34 -48.00
N GLN A 805 8.93 12.04 -48.27
CA GLN A 805 8.20 11.40 -49.36
C GLN A 805 7.13 10.44 -48.84
N GLU A 806 6.06 10.28 -49.62
CA GLU A 806 5.00 9.32 -49.34
C GLU A 806 5.45 7.86 -49.59
N PRO A 807 4.85 6.86 -48.90
CA PRO A 807 5.09 5.45 -49.19
C PRO A 807 4.88 5.09 -50.67
N GLY A 808 5.80 4.31 -51.22
CA GLY A 808 5.82 3.89 -52.63
C GLY A 808 6.76 4.70 -53.53
N VAL A 809 7.30 5.86 -53.11
CA VAL A 809 8.27 6.64 -53.91
C VAL A 809 9.64 5.96 -53.95
N LYS A 810 10.21 5.65 -52.79
CA LYS A 810 11.41 4.82 -52.65
C LYS A 810 11.16 3.80 -51.55
N GLU A 811 11.19 2.53 -51.93
CA GLU A 811 11.08 1.41 -51.00
C GLU A 811 12.26 0.48 -51.18
N MET A 812 12.80 0.00 -50.08
CA MET A 812 13.91 -0.95 -50.09
C MET A 812 13.77 -1.93 -48.93
N PRO A 813 14.27 -3.17 -49.06
CA PRO A 813 14.30 -4.12 -47.97
C PRO A 813 15.06 -3.57 -46.75
N LEU A 814 14.63 -3.93 -45.54
CA LEU A 814 15.28 -3.53 -44.30
C LEU A 814 16.79 -3.85 -44.31
N GLU A 815 17.19 -4.98 -44.88
CA GLU A 815 18.60 -5.36 -44.99
C GLU A 815 19.46 -4.36 -45.77
N GLU A 816 18.90 -3.72 -46.80
CA GLU A 816 19.58 -2.68 -47.54
C GLU A 816 19.66 -1.37 -46.75
N VAL A 817 18.65 -1.06 -45.92
CA VAL A 817 18.68 0.10 -45.01
C VAL A 817 19.76 -0.08 -43.94
N ILE A 818 19.90 -1.30 -43.41
CA ILE A 818 20.99 -1.66 -42.49
C ILE A 818 22.35 -1.49 -43.18
N GLN A 819 22.47 -1.97 -44.43
CA GLN A 819 23.71 -1.83 -45.19
C GLN A 819 24.04 -0.36 -45.44
N GLU A 820 23.04 0.46 -45.80
CA GLU A 820 23.19 1.91 -45.97
C GLU A 820 23.74 2.57 -44.71
N ALA A 821 23.20 2.25 -43.53
CA ALA A 821 23.66 2.78 -42.26
C ALA A 821 25.14 2.44 -42.00
N LEU A 822 25.52 1.17 -42.11
CA LEU A 822 26.91 0.72 -41.89
C LEU A 822 27.87 1.32 -42.91
N GLN A 823 27.48 1.34 -44.17
CA GLN A 823 28.25 1.91 -45.28
C GLN A 823 28.49 3.41 -45.07
N ARG A 824 27.49 4.17 -44.61
CA ARG A 824 27.63 5.60 -44.27
C ARG A 824 28.60 5.81 -43.10
N HIS A 825 28.50 5.01 -42.05
CA HIS A 825 29.42 5.08 -40.91
C HIS A 825 30.86 4.74 -41.32
N PHE A 826 31.06 3.69 -42.11
CA PHE A 826 32.39 3.29 -42.57
C PHE A 826 33.01 4.31 -43.52
N ALA A 827 32.21 4.94 -44.40
CA ALA A 827 32.66 6.03 -45.26
C ALA A 827 33.01 7.32 -44.49
N GLY A 828 32.34 7.55 -43.36
CA GLY A 828 32.44 8.77 -42.56
C GLY A 828 31.23 9.68 -42.76
N ILE A 829 30.69 10.14 -41.64
CA ILE A 829 29.52 11.02 -41.55
C ILE A 829 30.00 12.39 -41.05
N ALA A 830 29.71 13.43 -41.82
CA ALA A 830 29.92 14.82 -41.42
C ALA A 830 28.80 15.67 -42.03
N PHE A 831 27.95 16.25 -41.19
CA PHE A 831 26.86 17.12 -41.62
C PHE A 831 26.56 18.16 -40.55
N ARG A 832 25.79 19.18 -40.92
CA ARG A 832 25.21 20.15 -39.99
C ARG A 832 23.73 19.82 -39.83
N GLU A 833 23.22 19.80 -38.60
CA GLU A 833 21.80 19.51 -38.34
C GLU A 833 20.90 20.40 -39.19
N ARG A 834 19.89 19.80 -39.81
CA ARG A 834 18.91 20.53 -40.63
C ARG A 834 18.14 21.49 -39.73
N ASN A 835 17.99 22.73 -40.18
CA ASN A 835 17.36 23.83 -39.43
C ASN A 835 18.14 24.23 -38.16
N ALA A 836 19.47 24.00 -38.13
CA ALA A 836 20.36 24.42 -37.06
C ALA A 836 20.13 25.88 -36.61
N GLY A 837 20.09 26.09 -35.30
CA GLY A 837 19.80 27.35 -34.65
C GLY A 837 18.67 27.23 -33.63
N TYR A 838 18.23 28.39 -33.12
CA TYR A 838 17.31 28.50 -31.98
C TYR A 838 15.99 27.72 -32.14
N GLN A 839 15.55 27.48 -33.38
CA GLN A 839 14.30 26.77 -33.67
C GLN A 839 14.32 25.29 -33.24
N ILE A 840 15.47 24.63 -33.31
CA ILE A 840 15.60 23.20 -32.96
C ILE A 840 16.32 22.98 -31.63
N ASP A 841 17.15 23.94 -31.21
CA ASP A 841 17.82 23.93 -29.90
C ASP A 841 18.14 25.36 -29.47
N SER A 842 17.55 25.80 -28.36
CA SER A 842 17.74 27.16 -27.84
C SER A 842 18.95 27.31 -26.93
N GLN A 843 19.62 26.21 -26.59
CA GLN A 843 20.71 26.17 -25.62
C GLN A 843 22.05 25.89 -26.28
N MET A 844 22.09 25.01 -27.27
CA MET A 844 23.29 24.59 -27.99
C MET A 844 24.01 25.74 -28.72
N THR A 845 25.34 25.71 -28.75
CA THR A 845 26.16 26.65 -29.54
C THR A 845 26.13 26.33 -31.04
N ASP A 846 26.61 27.24 -31.88
CA ASP A 846 26.64 27.02 -33.34
C ASP A 846 27.45 25.78 -33.73
N GLU A 847 28.57 25.55 -33.05
CA GLU A 847 29.46 24.41 -33.26
C GLU A 847 28.81 23.07 -32.89
N GLY A 848 27.90 23.07 -31.91
CA GLY A 848 27.20 21.88 -31.44
C GLY A 848 26.34 21.23 -32.52
N PHE A 849 25.80 22.01 -33.46
CA PHE A 849 24.98 21.51 -34.57
C PHE A 849 25.78 20.74 -35.64
N ASN A 850 27.12 20.76 -35.58
CA ASN A 850 27.96 20.02 -36.52
C ASN A 850 28.19 18.60 -36.01
N VAL A 851 27.56 17.62 -36.64
CA VAL A 851 27.62 16.21 -36.25
C VAL A 851 28.68 15.50 -37.08
N ARG A 852 29.57 14.77 -36.39
CA ARG A 852 30.55 13.88 -37.01
C ARG A 852 30.47 12.50 -36.37
N ALA A 853 30.52 11.46 -37.18
CA ALA A 853 30.64 10.09 -36.75
C ALA A 853 31.35 9.26 -37.81
N GLY A 854 32.07 8.21 -37.42
CA GLY A 854 32.79 7.37 -38.36
C GLY A 854 33.45 6.17 -37.70
N ILE A 855 34.24 5.45 -38.47
CA ILE A 855 35.03 4.31 -38.02
C ILE A 855 36.52 4.63 -38.10
N ASP A 856 37.25 4.47 -37.00
CA ASP A 856 38.70 4.60 -37.00
C ASP A 856 39.30 3.32 -37.59
N LEU A 857 39.89 3.41 -38.78
CA LEU A 857 40.43 2.26 -39.51
C LEU A 857 41.64 1.61 -38.81
N LYS A 858 42.24 2.24 -37.81
CA LYS A 858 43.37 1.65 -37.06
C LYS A 858 42.90 0.63 -36.03
N ASN A 859 41.81 0.91 -35.32
CA ASN A 859 41.31 0.09 -34.23
C ASN A 859 39.92 -0.53 -34.50
N GLY A 860 39.21 -0.06 -35.52
CA GLY A 860 37.86 -0.48 -35.89
C GLY A 860 36.76 0.18 -35.05
N PHE A 861 37.09 1.10 -34.14
CA PHE A 861 36.11 1.68 -33.22
C PHE A 861 35.22 2.71 -33.91
N VAL A 862 33.96 2.73 -33.48
CA VAL A 862 33.05 3.84 -33.77
C VAL A 862 33.57 5.06 -33.01
N TYR A 863 33.74 6.18 -33.71
CA TYR A 863 34.09 7.47 -33.10
C TYR A 863 33.13 8.56 -33.56
N GLY A 864 33.08 9.67 -32.84
CA GLY A 864 32.34 10.85 -33.28
C GLY A 864 32.06 11.84 -32.16
N GLY A 865 31.26 12.85 -32.48
CA GLY A 865 30.92 13.93 -31.56
C GLY A 865 31.94 15.07 -31.60
N ASN A 866 31.71 16.07 -30.76
CA ASN A 866 32.59 17.19 -30.51
C ASN A 866 32.34 17.73 -29.07
N PRO A 867 33.17 18.66 -28.55
CA PRO A 867 33.05 19.14 -27.16
C PRO A 867 31.76 19.93 -26.87
N TRP A 868 31.00 20.27 -27.91
CA TRP A 868 29.83 21.14 -27.89
C TRP A 868 28.53 20.39 -28.17
N ASN A 869 28.57 19.05 -28.27
CA ASN A 869 27.37 18.24 -28.53
C ASN A 869 27.21 17.05 -27.59
N CYS A 870 26.00 16.49 -27.62
CA CYS A 870 25.52 15.45 -26.72
C CYS A 870 25.11 14.19 -27.50
N GLY A 871 26.08 13.51 -28.11
CA GLY A 871 25.81 12.41 -29.04
C GLY A 871 25.43 11.05 -28.43
N THR A 872 25.40 10.92 -27.11
CA THR A 872 25.12 9.66 -26.37
C THR A 872 24.02 9.87 -25.36
N TRP A 873 23.51 8.81 -24.71
CA TRP A 873 22.44 8.90 -23.70
C TRP A 873 22.70 9.85 -22.53
N MET A 874 23.97 10.13 -22.21
CA MET A 874 24.34 11.16 -21.26
C MET A 874 24.30 12.54 -21.94
N ASP A 875 23.11 13.06 -22.24
CA ASP A 875 22.89 14.15 -23.21
C ASP A 875 22.49 15.52 -22.65
N LYS A 876 22.68 15.77 -21.35
CA LYS A 876 22.34 17.06 -20.76
C LYS A 876 23.16 18.21 -21.36
N MET A 877 22.49 19.09 -22.11
CA MET A 877 23.00 20.40 -22.54
C MET A 877 22.74 21.44 -21.46
N GLY A 878 23.77 22.17 -21.03
CA GLY A 878 23.64 23.23 -20.04
C GLY A 878 22.80 24.41 -20.55
N SER A 879 22.04 25.03 -19.66
CA SER A 879 21.07 26.08 -20.00
C SER A 879 21.03 27.25 -19.01
N SER A 880 21.92 27.31 -18.01
CA SER A 880 21.98 28.40 -17.05
C SER A 880 22.98 29.46 -17.52
N GLU A 881 22.46 30.63 -17.90
CA GLU A 881 23.29 31.82 -18.14
C GLU A 881 23.93 32.31 -16.84
N LYS A 882 23.17 32.25 -15.74
CA LYS A 882 23.57 32.72 -14.41
C LYS A 882 24.76 31.97 -13.83
N ALA A 883 24.83 30.67 -14.04
CA ALA A 883 25.95 29.83 -13.64
C ALA A 883 27.05 29.76 -14.72
N GLY A 884 26.81 30.28 -15.92
CA GLY A 884 27.76 30.26 -17.04
C GLY A 884 27.89 28.92 -17.75
N ASN A 885 26.93 27.99 -17.58
CA ASN A 885 26.98 26.66 -18.19
C ASN A 885 26.13 26.52 -19.47
N LYS A 886 25.41 27.57 -19.88
CA LYS A 886 24.59 27.55 -21.10
C LYS A 886 25.42 27.22 -22.35
N GLY A 887 24.93 26.26 -23.13
CA GLY A 887 25.58 25.80 -24.37
C GLY A 887 26.76 24.86 -24.17
N HIS A 888 27.12 24.56 -22.92
CA HIS A 888 28.13 23.54 -22.61
C HIS A 888 27.44 22.20 -22.32
N PRO A 889 27.81 21.11 -23.00
CA PRO A 889 27.42 19.76 -22.60
C PRO A 889 27.94 19.44 -21.20
N ALA A 890 27.11 18.83 -20.36
CA ALA A 890 27.54 18.32 -19.06
C ALA A 890 28.49 17.13 -19.18
N THR A 891 28.23 16.29 -20.17
CA THR A 891 28.92 15.01 -20.39
C THR A 891 29.13 14.79 -21.89
N PRO A 892 29.97 15.62 -22.56
CA PRO A 892 30.34 15.35 -23.94
C PRO A 892 31.16 14.05 -23.96
N ARG A 893 30.61 13.02 -24.62
CA ARG A 893 31.25 11.71 -24.77
C ARG A 893 31.73 11.51 -26.20
N ASP A 894 32.51 12.48 -26.68
CA ASP A 894 33.14 12.45 -27.99
C ASP A 894 34.31 11.44 -28.03
N GLY A 895 34.80 11.16 -29.23
CA GLY A 895 35.69 10.02 -29.46
C GLY A 895 34.91 8.71 -29.49
N SER A 896 35.51 7.63 -28.97
CA SER A 896 34.93 6.28 -28.99
C SER A 896 34.30 5.91 -27.64
N ALA A 897 32.98 6.14 -27.53
CA ALA A 897 32.19 5.71 -26.38
C ALA A 897 32.11 4.17 -26.28
N VAL A 898 32.37 3.64 -25.09
CA VAL A 898 32.55 2.19 -24.86
C VAL A 898 31.36 1.34 -25.29
N GLU A 899 30.13 1.80 -25.04
CA GLU A 899 28.92 1.07 -25.42
C GLU A 899 28.72 1.03 -26.93
N LEU A 900 29.13 2.05 -27.67
CA LEU A 900 28.99 2.09 -29.12
C LEU A 900 29.97 1.14 -29.80
N VAL A 901 31.18 1.01 -29.26
CA VAL A 901 32.14 0.02 -29.73
C VAL A 901 31.62 -1.40 -29.47
N GLY A 902 31.05 -1.64 -28.28
CA GLY A 902 30.42 -2.92 -27.94
C GLY A 902 29.22 -3.27 -28.83
N LEU A 903 28.30 -2.33 -29.04
CA LEU A 903 27.12 -2.50 -29.90
C LEU A 903 27.53 -2.72 -31.36
N CYS A 904 28.52 -1.96 -31.86
CA CYS A 904 29.08 -2.16 -33.20
C CYS A 904 29.66 -3.57 -33.35
N LYS A 905 30.47 -4.03 -32.37
CA LYS A 905 31.01 -5.39 -32.38
C LYS A 905 29.91 -6.46 -32.38
N SER A 906 28.83 -6.23 -31.62
CA SER A 906 27.68 -7.13 -31.56
C SER A 906 26.95 -7.21 -32.90
N ALA A 907 26.71 -6.06 -33.55
CA ALA A 907 26.07 -5.96 -34.85
C ALA A 907 26.90 -6.64 -35.95
N LEU A 908 28.21 -6.39 -36.00
CA LEU A 908 29.10 -7.01 -36.99
C LEU A 908 29.15 -8.53 -36.86
N ARG A 909 29.26 -9.04 -35.62
CA ARG A 909 29.20 -10.49 -35.35
C ARG A 909 27.88 -11.09 -35.85
N TRP A 910 26.77 -10.40 -35.62
CA TRP A 910 25.46 -10.88 -36.03
C TRP A 910 25.29 -10.88 -37.54
N LEU A 911 25.63 -9.78 -38.22
CA LEU A 911 25.46 -9.65 -39.66
C LEU A 911 26.38 -10.60 -40.43
N ASP A 912 27.62 -10.80 -39.96
CA ASP A 912 28.51 -11.81 -40.51
C ASP A 912 27.90 -13.23 -40.40
N GLN A 913 27.27 -13.55 -39.27
CA GLN A 913 26.55 -14.81 -39.11
C GLN A 913 25.33 -14.90 -40.05
N MET A 914 24.51 -13.85 -40.14
CA MET A 914 23.35 -13.82 -41.05
C MET A 914 23.77 -13.94 -42.52
N TYR A 915 24.92 -13.41 -42.90
CA TYR A 915 25.49 -13.61 -44.23
C TYR A 915 25.90 -15.06 -44.47
N LYS A 916 26.63 -15.66 -43.52
CA LYS A 916 27.04 -17.07 -43.58
C LYS A 916 25.84 -18.02 -43.65
N ASP A 917 24.74 -17.68 -42.97
CA ASP A 917 23.50 -18.44 -42.97
C ASP A 917 22.62 -18.17 -44.23
N GLY A 918 23.01 -17.21 -45.08
CA GLY A 918 22.30 -16.88 -46.32
C GLY A 918 21.07 -15.97 -46.16
N TYR A 919 20.86 -15.40 -44.97
CA TYR A 919 19.74 -14.49 -44.68
C TYR A 919 20.04 -13.03 -45.00
N TYR A 920 21.32 -12.63 -44.98
CA TYR A 920 21.76 -11.26 -45.28
C TYR A 920 22.69 -11.26 -46.51
N PRO A 921 22.49 -10.40 -47.52
CA PRO A 921 23.20 -10.51 -48.80
C PRO A 921 24.60 -9.88 -48.80
N TYR A 922 24.94 -9.04 -47.82
CA TYR A 922 26.21 -8.31 -47.76
C TYR A 922 27.16 -8.93 -46.74
N ASN A 923 28.47 -8.87 -46.97
CA ASN A 923 29.51 -9.32 -46.04
C ASN A 923 30.60 -8.28 -45.74
N ALA A 924 30.51 -7.09 -46.34
CA ALA A 924 31.55 -6.07 -46.28
C ALA A 924 30.97 -4.66 -46.44
N VAL A 925 31.80 -3.69 -46.06
CA VAL A 925 31.63 -2.26 -46.32
C VAL A 925 32.87 -1.73 -47.01
N GLU A 926 32.73 -0.62 -47.74
CA GLU A 926 33.84 -0.02 -48.47
C GLU A 926 33.99 1.48 -48.22
N ARG A 927 35.20 2.02 -48.33
CA ARG A 927 35.46 3.46 -48.21
C ARG A 927 36.45 3.87 -49.28
N THR A 928 36.07 4.86 -50.09
CA THR A 928 36.95 5.42 -51.11
C THR A 928 37.50 6.77 -50.64
N GLU A 929 38.81 6.84 -50.41
CA GLU A 929 39.53 8.08 -50.06
C GLU A 929 40.71 8.29 -51.00
N HIS A 930 40.85 9.51 -51.53
CA HIS A 930 41.94 9.88 -52.45
C HIS A 930 42.13 8.91 -53.63
N GLY A 931 41.05 8.29 -54.11
CA GLY A 931 41.07 7.31 -55.20
C GLY A 931 41.42 5.88 -54.79
N VAL A 932 41.64 5.60 -53.51
CA VAL A 932 41.89 4.25 -52.96
C VAL A 932 40.62 3.74 -52.26
N THR A 933 40.08 2.62 -52.73
CA THR A 933 38.93 1.94 -52.11
C THR A 933 39.43 0.89 -51.12
N THR A 934 39.16 1.11 -49.84
CA THR A 934 39.36 0.14 -48.75
C THR A 934 38.08 -0.65 -48.56
N VAL A 935 38.13 -1.96 -48.78
CA VAL A 935 37.02 -2.88 -48.50
C VAL A 935 37.35 -3.65 -47.21
N MET A 936 36.39 -3.73 -46.29
CA MET A 936 36.55 -4.46 -45.04
C MET A 936 35.34 -5.36 -44.81
N THR A 937 35.57 -6.66 -44.66
CA THR A 937 34.48 -7.59 -44.32
C THR A 937 34.02 -7.37 -42.88
N PHE A 938 32.78 -7.77 -42.56
CA PHE A 938 32.26 -7.68 -41.20
C PHE A 938 33.09 -8.49 -40.20
N ASP A 939 33.60 -9.67 -40.60
CA ASP A 939 34.53 -10.47 -39.80
C ASP A 939 35.88 -9.77 -39.57
N GLN A 940 36.45 -9.15 -40.61
CA GLN A 940 37.70 -8.39 -40.50
C GLN A 940 37.53 -7.18 -39.56
N TRP A 941 36.44 -6.44 -39.74
CA TRP A 941 36.13 -5.28 -38.90
C TRP A 941 35.89 -5.70 -37.44
N GLY A 942 35.06 -6.70 -37.21
CA GLY A 942 34.79 -7.23 -35.87
C GLY A 942 36.04 -7.79 -35.19
N SER A 943 36.93 -8.43 -35.94
CA SER A 943 38.22 -8.92 -35.45
C SER A 943 39.18 -7.79 -35.10
N LEU A 944 39.18 -6.70 -35.88
CA LEU A 944 39.97 -5.51 -35.58
C LEU A 944 39.53 -4.86 -34.26
N ILE A 945 38.21 -4.73 -34.03
CA ILE A 945 37.68 -4.25 -32.74
C ILE A 945 38.12 -5.18 -31.62
N LYS A 946 37.94 -6.50 -31.77
CA LYS A 946 38.28 -7.49 -30.74
C LYS A 946 39.76 -7.43 -30.34
N LYS A 947 40.65 -7.26 -31.32
CA LYS A 947 42.10 -7.16 -31.08
C LYS A 947 42.46 -5.92 -30.25
N ASN A 948 41.81 -4.79 -30.49
CA ASN A 948 42.21 -3.50 -29.93
C ASN A 948 41.38 -3.06 -28.71
N PHE A 949 40.16 -3.59 -28.52
CA PHE A 949 39.24 -3.13 -27.47
C PHE A 949 39.86 -3.17 -26.07
N GLU A 950 40.21 -4.36 -25.58
CA GLU A 950 40.68 -4.48 -24.21
C GLU A 950 42.01 -3.75 -23.97
N PRO A 951 43.02 -3.80 -24.86
CA PRO A 951 44.23 -2.98 -24.72
C PRO A 951 43.99 -1.47 -24.60
N CYS A 952 43.00 -0.93 -25.33
CA CYS A 952 42.69 0.50 -25.33
C CYS A 952 41.82 0.94 -24.14
N PHE A 953 40.88 0.10 -23.70
CA PHE A 953 39.90 0.44 -22.67
C PHE A 953 40.29 -0.05 -21.26
N TRP A 954 41.11 -1.08 -21.09
CA TRP A 954 41.44 -1.62 -19.77
C TRP A 954 42.45 -0.75 -19.02
N VAL A 955 42.12 -0.41 -17.77
CA VAL A 955 43.04 0.27 -16.85
C VAL A 955 43.59 -0.74 -15.83
N PRO A 956 44.86 -1.16 -15.93
CA PRO A 956 45.42 -2.21 -15.09
C PRO A 956 45.69 -1.76 -13.64
N PRO A 957 45.86 -2.72 -12.71
CA PRO A 957 46.26 -2.42 -11.34
C PRO A 957 47.62 -1.71 -11.29
N ALA A 958 47.91 -0.99 -10.19
CA ALA A 958 49.08 -0.11 -10.10
C ALA A 958 50.44 -0.82 -10.22
N ASN A 959 50.48 -2.12 -9.92
CA ASN A 959 51.66 -2.97 -10.03
C ASN A 959 51.90 -3.52 -11.45
N GLN A 960 51.03 -3.21 -12.42
CA GLN A 960 51.16 -3.60 -13.81
C GLN A 960 51.33 -2.37 -14.70
N PRO A 961 52.18 -2.43 -15.74
CA PRO A 961 52.34 -1.31 -16.66
C PRO A 961 51.05 -1.04 -17.43
N VAL A 962 50.75 0.24 -17.65
CA VAL A 962 49.68 0.66 -18.56
C VAL A 962 50.12 0.36 -20.00
N HIS A 963 49.17 0.13 -20.90
CA HIS A 963 49.47 -0.18 -22.30
C HIS A 963 50.28 0.96 -22.95
N HIS A 964 51.24 0.64 -23.82
CA HIS A 964 52.13 1.64 -24.44
C HIS A 964 51.40 2.65 -25.34
N ASP A 965 50.24 2.28 -25.89
CA ASP A 965 49.37 3.15 -26.69
C ASP A 965 48.33 3.92 -25.83
N ASP A 966 48.40 3.80 -24.50
CA ASP A 966 47.56 4.60 -23.62
C ASP A 966 47.97 6.08 -23.72
N LEU A 967 47.00 6.93 -24.05
CA LEU A 967 47.26 8.32 -24.42
C LEU A 967 47.65 9.20 -23.22
N HIS A 968 47.09 8.93 -22.04
CA HIS A 968 47.16 9.83 -20.87
C HIS A 968 47.12 9.07 -19.53
N PRO A 969 48.07 8.15 -19.25
CA PRO A 969 48.08 7.35 -18.03
C PRO A 969 48.22 8.20 -16.75
N GLU A 970 48.69 9.44 -16.85
CA GLU A 970 48.78 10.40 -15.75
C GLU A 970 47.42 10.89 -15.24
N LEU A 971 46.34 10.70 -16.00
CA LEU A 971 44.98 11.14 -15.66
C LEU A 971 44.09 10.02 -15.07
N ILE A 972 44.66 8.85 -14.79
CA ILE A 972 43.94 7.72 -14.20
C ILE A 972 43.45 8.08 -12.79
N ASN A 973 42.12 8.15 -12.60
CA ASN A 973 41.50 8.28 -11.28
C ASN A 973 41.42 6.92 -10.57
N ARG A 974 40.77 5.93 -11.21
CA ARG A 974 40.62 4.57 -10.68
C ARG A 974 41.24 3.53 -11.60
N ARG A 975 41.65 2.41 -11.00
CA ARG A 975 42.23 1.24 -11.66
C ARG A 975 41.30 0.05 -11.52
N LEU A 976 41.57 -1.01 -12.30
CA LEU A 976 40.69 -2.18 -12.42
C LEU A 976 39.33 -1.79 -12.99
N ILE A 977 39.34 -0.92 -14.00
CA ILE A 977 38.15 -0.43 -14.69
C ILE A 977 38.33 -0.54 -16.19
N TYR A 978 37.21 -0.47 -16.91
CA TYR A 978 37.21 -0.15 -18.34
C TYR A 978 36.86 1.34 -18.50
N LYS A 979 37.65 2.05 -19.31
CA LYS A 979 37.46 3.46 -19.65
C LYS A 979 36.06 3.71 -20.21
N ASP A 980 35.52 4.91 -19.97
CA ASP A 980 34.20 5.28 -20.47
C ASP A 980 34.21 5.66 -21.96
N THR A 981 35.28 6.33 -22.37
CA THR A 981 35.57 6.71 -23.75
C THR A 981 37.03 6.39 -24.08
N TYR A 982 37.37 6.38 -25.37
CA TYR A 982 38.75 6.31 -25.84
C TYR A 982 39.00 7.42 -26.87
N GLY A 983 39.98 8.27 -26.59
CA GLY A 983 40.35 9.38 -27.46
C GLY A 983 39.37 10.54 -27.43
N ALA A 984 38.72 10.79 -26.28
CA ALA A 984 37.94 12.00 -26.09
C ALA A 984 38.83 13.25 -26.15
N ILE A 985 38.28 14.37 -26.65
CA ILE A 985 38.99 15.65 -26.75
C ILE A 985 39.42 16.16 -25.37
N TRP A 986 38.63 15.86 -24.34
CA TRP A 986 38.96 16.10 -22.94
C TRP A 986 39.52 14.82 -22.32
N PRO A 987 40.85 14.66 -22.18
CA PRO A 987 41.42 13.33 -21.97
C PRO A 987 41.09 12.68 -20.63
N TRP A 988 40.72 13.47 -19.63
CA TRP A 988 40.29 12.99 -18.31
C TRP A 988 38.92 12.27 -18.37
N ALA A 989 38.07 12.57 -19.36
CA ALA A 989 36.78 11.92 -19.54
C ALA A 989 36.90 10.41 -19.83
N ASP A 990 37.97 10.01 -20.53
CA ASP A 990 38.26 8.60 -20.82
C ASP A 990 38.36 7.76 -19.53
N TYR A 991 38.95 8.30 -18.46
CA TYR A 991 39.26 7.56 -17.23
C TYR A 991 38.17 7.65 -16.14
N GLN A 992 37.01 8.21 -16.45
CA GLN A 992 35.91 8.25 -15.49
C GLN A 992 35.29 6.86 -15.32
N LEU A 993 35.13 6.41 -14.08
CA LEU A 993 34.35 5.21 -13.79
C LEU A 993 32.86 5.53 -13.93
N ARG A 994 32.24 4.95 -14.96
CA ARG A 994 30.82 5.11 -15.33
C ARG A 994 30.19 3.76 -15.66
N PRO A 995 28.85 3.62 -15.62
CA PRO A 995 28.19 2.34 -15.84
C PRO A 995 28.10 1.91 -17.33
N ASN A 996 28.65 2.69 -18.27
CA ASN A 996 28.41 2.49 -19.70
C ASN A 996 29.06 1.23 -20.29
N PHE A 997 30.24 0.83 -19.78
CA PHE A 997 30.93 -0.37 -20.28
C PHE A 997 30.17 -1.66 -19.96
N LEU A 998 29.21 -1.62 -19.04
CA LEU A 998 28.33 -2.74 -18.72
C LEU A 998 27.46 -3.11 -19.91
N VAL A 999 27.09 -2.15 -20.75
CA VAL A 999 26.39 -2.42 -22.01
C VAL A 999 27.27 -3.28 -22.92
N ALA A 1000 28.53 -2.88 -23.12
CA ALA A 1000 29.49 -3.63 -23.93
C ALA A 1000 29.72 -5.05 -23.39
N MET A 1001 29.82 -5.20 -22.06
CA MET A 1001 29.94 -6.50 -21.39
C MET A 1001 28.77 -7.45 -21.71
N VAL A 1002 27.55 -6.93 -21.81
CA VAL A 1002 26.35 -7.73 -22.08
C VAL A 1002 26.21 -8.05 -23.57
N VAL A 1003 26.39 -7.05 -24.45
CA VAL A 1003 26.14 -7.24 -25.90
C VAL A 1003 27.31 -7.94 -26.61
N ALA A 1004 28.55 -7.71 -26.15
CA ALA A 1004 29.77 -8.25 -26.75
C ALA A 1004 30.76 -8.77 -25.67
N PRO A 1005 30.36 -9.78 -24.87
CA PRO A 1005 31.20 -10.31 -23.78
C PRO A 1005 32.55 -10.85 -24.26
N GLU A 1006 32.68 -11.24 -25.53
CA GLU A 1006 33.92 -11.73 -26.13
C GLU A 1006 35.04 -10.67 -26.24
N LEU A 1007 34.74 -9.41 -25.94
CA LEU A 1007 35.71 -8.33 -25.87
C LEU A 1007 36.48 -8.29 -24.54
N PHE A 1008 36.05 -9.07 -23.55
CA PHE A 1008 36.53 -8.97 -22.18
C PHE A 1008 37.21 -10.27 -21.74
N THR A 1009 38.40 -10.15 -21.15
CA THR A 1009 39.00 -11.22 -20.37
C THR A 1009 38.21 -11.39 -19.08
N VAL A 1010 37.84 -12.64 -18.76
CA VAL A 1010 36.89 -12.97 -17.66
C VAL A 1010 37.35 -12.41 -16.32
N GLU A 1011 38.62 -12.55 -15.98
CA GLU A 1011 39.18 -12.09 -14.71
C GLU A 1011 39.13 -10.57 -14.58
N LYS A 1012 39.53 -9.85 -15.64
CA LYS A 1012 39.49 -8.37 -15.69
C LYS A 1012 38.05 -7.83 -15.64
N ALA A 1013 37.12 -8.49 -16.34
CA ALA A 1013 35.71 -8.16 -16.29
C ALA A 1013 35.16 -8.32 -14.88
N TRP A 1014 35.51 -9.43 -14.20
CA TRP A 1014 35.08 -9.69 -12.84
C TRP A 1014 35.63 -8.67 -11.85
N ASP A 1015 36.91 -8.30 -11.96
CA ASP A 1015 37.53 -7.25 -11.16
C ASP A 1015 36.82 -5.90 -11.36
N ALA A 1016 36.55 -5.51 -12.60
CA ALA A 1016 35.80 -4.28 -12.90
C ALA A 1016 34.37 -4.32 -12.33
N LEU A 1017 33.69 -5.46 -12.40
CA LEU A 1017 32.37 -5.62 -11.80
C LEU A 1017 32.40 -5.50 -10.27
N ASN A 1018 33.48 -5.95 -9.61
CA ASN A 1018 33.67 -5.73 -8.18
C ASN A 1018 33.87 -4.24 -7.86
N VAL A 1019 34.68 -3.52 -8.65
CA VAL A 1019 34.83 -2.06 -8.49
C VAL A 1019 33.49 -1.34 -8.68
N VAL A 1020 32.70 -1.75 -9.68
CA VAL A 1020 31.35 -1.19 -9.93
C VAL A 1020 30.42 -1.45 -8.76
N LYS A 1021 30.41 -2.68 -8.23
CA LYS A 1021 29.62 -3.05 -7.05
C LYS A 1021 29.87 -2.09 -5.89
N ASP A 1022 31.13 -1.82 -5.60
CA ASP A 1022 31.51 -1.07 -4.40
C ASP A 1022 31.31 0.45 -4.55
N ASN A 1023 31.22 0.97 -5.79
CA ASN A 1023 31.26 2.43 -6.03
C ASN A 1023 30.03 2.97 -6.78
N LEU A 1024 29.45 2.23 -7.72
CA LEU A 1024 28.36 2.72 -8.57
C LEU A 1024 26.99 2.13 -8.23
N VAL A 1025 26.91 0.95 -7.63
CA VAL A 1025 25.61 0.34 -7.27
C VAL A 1025 24.94 1.14 -6.15
N GLY A 1026 23.74 1.63 -6.42
CA GLY A 1026 22.80 2.19 -5.45
C GLY A 1026 21.67 1.20 -5.11
N PRO A 1027 20.71 1.59 -4.26
CA PRO A 1027 19.64 0.69 -3.81
C PRO A 1027 18.72 0.20 -4.93
N PHE A 1028 18.48 1.05 -5.93
CA PHE A 1028 17.59 0.78 -7.06
C PHE A 1028 18.30 0.95 -8.41
N GLY A 1029 19.10 2.01 -8.53
CA GLY A 1029 19.80 2.39 -9.76
C GLY A 1029 21.31 2.50 -9.59
N MET A 1030 21.98 2.89 -10.67
CA MET A 1030 23.43 3.00 -10.79
C MET A 1030 23.84 4.48 -10.82
N ARG A 1031 24.77 4.88 -9.96
CA ARG A 1031 25.40 6.20 -10.02
C ARG A 1031 26.03 6.39 -11.40
N THR A 1032 25.69 7.48 -12.05
CA THR A 1032 26.16 7.78 -13.41
C THR A 1032 27.62 8.22 -13.48
N LEU A 1033 28.18 8.61 -12.34
CA LEU A 1033 29.58 8.96 -12.15
C LEU A 1033 30.03 8.49 -10.77
N ASP A 1034 31.27 8.06 -10.70
CA ASP A 1034 31.94 7.68 -9.46
C ASP A 1034 31.93 8.80 -8.40
N PRO A 1035 31.50 8.52 -7.14
CA PRO A 1035 31.50 9.48 -6.05
C PRO A 1035 32.85 10.13 -5.72
N SER A 1036 33.98 9.53 -6.11
CA SER A 1036 35.31 10.13 -5.88
C SER A 1036 35.69 11.20 -6.91
N ASP A 1037 34.97 11.30 -8.03
CA ASP A 1037 35.22 12.29 -9.07
C ASP A 1037 34.83 13.70 -8.58
N MET A 1038 35.64 14.70 -8.93
CA MET A 1038 35.40 16.10 -8.56
C MET A 1038 34.07 16.65 -9.10
N ASN A 1039 33.52 16.09 -10.18
CA ASN A 1039 32.26 16.53 -10.78
C ASN A 1039 31.04 15.79 -10.25
N TYR A 1040 31.22 14.82 -9.34
CA TYR A 1040 30.10 14.08 -8.78
C TYR A 1040 29.14 14.96 -7.99
N ASN A 1041 27.87 14.97 -8.41
CA ASN A 1041 26.73 15.48 -7.65
C ASN A 1041 25.49 14.61 -7.88
N GLY A 1042 25.12 13.84 -6.85
CA GLY A 1042 23.99 12.89 -6.91
C GLY A 1042 22.59 13.49 -6.71
N TYR A 1043 22.43 14.81 -6.63
CA TYR A 1043 21.12 15.46 -6.43
C TYR A 1043 20.68 16.26 -7.65
N TYR A 1044 19.83 15.68 -8.49
CA TYR A 1044 19.27 16.34 -9.66
C TYR A 1044 18.03 17.16 -9.29
N TYR A 1045 18.11 18.46 -9.58
CA TYR A 1045 16.99 19.40 -9.49
C TYR A 1045 17.01 20.28 -10.73
N ASN A 1046 16.08 20.05 -11.66
CA ASN A 1046 16.08 20.72 -12.95
C ASN A 1046 15.73 22.22 -12.83
N GLY A 1047 14.94 22.59 -11.81
CA GLY A 1047 14.58 23.98 -11.51
C GLY A 1047 15.63 24.78 -10.71
N ASN A 1048 16.82 24.22 -10.47
CA ASN A 1048 17.86 24.90 -9.67
C ASN A 1048 18.46 26.10 -10.43
N ASP A 1049 18.07 27.33 -10.07
CA ASP A 1049 18.63 28.58 -10.62
C ASP A 1049 19.73 29.17 -9.70
N SER A 1050 20.68 28.36 -9.24
CA SER A 1050 21.84 28.84 -8.47
C SER A 1050 22.98 29.31 -9.37
N HIS A 1051 24.05 29.84 -8.77
CA HIS A 1051 25.32 30.12 -9.46
C HIS A 1051 26.27 28.91 -9.53
N ASP A 1052 25.84 27.74 -9.04
CA ASP A 1052 26.67 26.54 -9.09
C ASP A 1052 26.66 25.94 -10.49
N TYR A 1053 27.78 26.07 -11.19
CA TYR A 1053 28.00 25.53 -12.54
C TYR A 1053 27.61 24.06 -12.66
N LYS A 1054 27.86 23.25 -11.62
CA LYS A 1054 27.70 21.79 -11.66
C LYS A 1054 26.25 21.32 -11.58
N CYS A 1055 25.34 22.10 -10.99
CA CYS A 1055 23.95 21.67 -10.79
C CYS A 1055 22.89 22.65 -11.29
N ALA A 1056 23.25 23.88 -11.64
CA ALA A 1056 22.29 24.86 -12.15
C ALA A 1056 21.59 24.33 -13.42
N HIS A 1057 20.27 24.45 -13.44
CA HIS A 1057 19.35 23.89 -14.43
C HIS A 1057 19.55 22.38 -14.70
N GLY A 1058 19.96 21.65 -13.66
CA GLY A 1058 20.12 20.21 -13.71
C GLY A 1058 21.34 19.73 -14.50
N PHE A 1059 22.41 20.53 -14.58
CA PHE A 1059 23.66 20.18 -15.29
C PHE A 1059 24.27 18.83 -14.83
N ASN A 1060 23.97 18.39 -13.61
CA ASN A 1060 24.44 17.11 -13.05
C ASN A 1060 23.57 15.89 -13.41
N TYR A 1061 22.63 15.98 -14.36
CA TYR A 1061 21.70 14.88 -14.73
C TYR A 1061 22.37 13.50 -14.91
N HIS A 1062 23.59 13.49 -15.47
CA HIS A 1062 24.42 12.29 -15.67
C HIS A 1062 25.77 12.36 -14.95
N GLN A 1063 25.85 13.11 -13.84
CA GLN A 1063 27.10 13.28 -13.07
C GLN A 1063 26.93 12.83 -11.62
N GLY A 1064 26.15 11.79 -11.37
CA GLY A 1064 25.97 11.26 -10.03
C GLY A 1064 24.59 10.68 -9.70
N PRO A 1065 23.47 11.20 -10.25
CA PRO A 1065 22.16 10.59 -10.03
C PRO A 1065 22.15 9.12 -10.41
N GLU A 1066 21.28 8.36 -9.74
CA GLU A 1066 21.22 6.91 -9.80
C GLU A 1066 20.16 6.47 -10.82
N TRP A 1067 20.62 6.08 -12.01
CA TRP A 1067 19.76 5.69 -13.13
C TRP A 1067 19.42 4.21 -13.07
N LEU A 1068 18.17 3.83 -13.34
CA LEU A 1068 17.73 2.45 -13.14
C LEU A 1068 18.05 1.53 -14.32
N TRP A 1069 17.99 2.00 -15.57
CA TRP A 1069 18.23 1.14 -16.72
C TRP A 1069 19.65 0.51 -16.79
N PRO A 1070 20.76 1.20 -16.41
CA PRO A 1070 22.09 0.58 -16.39
C PRO A 1070 22.21 -0.50 -15.32
N MET A 1071 21.35 -0.50 -14.30
CA MET A 1071 21.29 -1.59 -13.31
C MET A 1071 20.98 -2.91 -14.00
N GLY A 1072 20.05 -2.93 -14.97
CA GLY A 1072 19.74 -4.15 -15.72
C GLY A 1072 20.98 -4.73 -16.41
N TYR A 1073 21.78 -3.88 -17.07
CA TYR A 1073 23.04 -4.29 -17.69
C TYR A 1073 24.08 -4.76 -16.67
N TYR A 1074 24.20 -4.10 -15.52
CA TYR A 1074 25.05 -4.55 -14.41
C TYR A 1074 24.69 -5.97 -13.97
N LEU A 1075 23.41 -6.21 -13.63
CA LEU A 1075 22.93 -7.50 -13.13
C LEU A 1075 23.17 -8.61 -14.15
N ARG A 1076 22.88 -8.36 -15.43
CA ARG A 1076 23.12 -9.31 -16.53
C ARG A 1076 24.60 -9.63 -16.70
N ALA A 1077 25.47 -8.61 -16.71
CA ALA A 1077 26.92 -8.82 -16.79
C ALA A 1077 27.44 -9.61 -15.58
N ARG A 1078 26.95 -9.31 -14.37
CA ARG A 1078 27.31 -10.00 -13.14
C ARG A 1078 26.98 -11.48 -13.19
N LEU A 1079 25.77 -11.84 -13.62
CA LEU A 1079 25.35 -13.25 -13.80
C LEU A 1079 26.15 -13.95 -14.91
N TYR A 1080 26.46 -13.26 -16.01
CA TYR A 1080 27.21 -13.84 -17.12
C TYR A 1080 28.65 -14.20 -16.74
N PHE A 1081 29.40 -13.25 -16.16
CA PHE A 1081 30.80 -13.48 -15.83
C PHE A 1081 30.98 -14.39 -14.60
N ALA A 1082 30.04 -14.38 -13.65
CA ALA A 1082 30.07 -15.31 -12.51
C ALA A 1082 30.08 -16.79 -12.94
N GLN A 1083 29.48 -17.13 -14.08
CA GLN A 1083 29.49 -18.48 -14.64
C GLN A 1083 30.83 -18.89 -15.27
N LYS A 1084 31.76 -17.95 -15.44
CA LYS A 1084 33.00 -18.14 -16.20
C LYS A 1084 34.26 -17.99 -15.36
N VAL A 1085 34.18 -17.39 -14.17
CA VAL A 1085 35.33 -17.27 -13.26
C VAL A 1085 35.75 -18.62 -12.69
N ALA A 1086 37.02 -18.74 -12.29
CA ALA A 1086 37.58 -20.01 -11.80
C ALA A 1086 36.79 -20.62 -10.62
N ASP A 1087 36.36 -19.81 -9.65
CA ASP A 1087 35.46 -20.21 -8.57
C ASP A 1087 34.00 -19.91 -8.91
N THR A 1088 33.52 -20.55 -9.98
CA THR A 1088 32.17 -20.31 -10.52
C THR A 1088 31.08 -20.51 -9.47
N LYS A 1089 31.18 -21.53 -8.62
CA LYS A 1089 30.11 -21.89 -7.67
C LYS A 1089 29.86 -20.76 -6.67
N ASN A 1090 30.92 -20.29 -6.00
CA ASN A 1090 30.77 -19.24 -4.99
C ASN A 1090 30.42 -17.90 -5.64
N ALA A 1091 31.05 -17.56 -6.76
CA ALA A 1091 30.77 -16.33 -7.49
C ALA A 1091 29.32 -16.27 -7.98
N LEU A 1092 28.79 -17.37 -8.52
CA LEU A 1092 27.42 -17.44 -9.01
C LEU A 1092 26.40 -17.37 -7.86
N THR A 1093 26.62 -18.07 -6.75
CA THR A 1093 25.74 -17.96 -5.58
C THR A 1093 25.71 -16.53 -5.04
N ALA A 1094 26.87 -15.87 -4.92
CA ALA A 1094 26.96 -14.49 -4.48
C ALA A 1094 26.24 -13.53 -5.45
N ALA A 1095 26.45 -13.70 -6.77
CA ALA A 1095 25.78 -12.90 -7.79
C ALA A 1095 24.26 -13.10 -7.78
N ILE A 1096 23.77 -14.33 -7.64
CA ILE A 1096 22.33 -14.61 -7.55
C ILE A 1096 21.70 -13.94 -6.33
N ASN A 1097 22.35 -14.00 -5.17
CA ASN A 1097 21.85 -13.36 -3.95
C ASN A 1097 21.79 -11.84 -4.10
N GLU A 1098 22.85 -11.24 -4.63
CA GLU A 1098 22.92 -9.80 -4.92
C GLU A 1098 21.83 -9.35 -5.90
N VAL A 1099 21.65 -10.10 -6.99
CA VAL A 1099 20.61 -9.81 -7.99
C VAL A 1099 19.22 -9.91 -7.37
N LYS A 1100 18.94 -10.94 -6.55
CA LYS A 1100 17.65 -11.10 -5.87
C LYS A 1100 17.38 -9.96 -4.87
N GLU A 1101 18.39 -9.49 -4.16
CA GLU A 1101 18.28 -8.35 -3.24
C GLU A 1101 17.88 -7.07 -3.97
N ILE A 1102 18.61 -6.72 -5.03
CA ILE A 1102 18.33 -5.53 -5.85
C ILE A 1102 16.95 -5.62 -6.51
N LEU A 1103 16.58 -6.78 -7.05
CA LEU A 1103 15.26 -7.00 -7.64
C LEU A 1103 14.13 -6.90 -6.60
N SER A 1104 14.36 -7.36 -5.36
CA SER A 1104 13.39 -7.23 -4.26
C SER A 1104 13.17 -5.77 -3.88
N ASN A 1105 14.22 -4.95 -3.84
CA ASN A 1105 14.10 -3.51 -3.59
C ASN A 1105 13.27 -2.82 -4.68
N ASN A 1106 13.53 -3.16 -5.95
CA ASN A 1106 12.76 -2.66 -7.09
C ASN A 1106 11.29 -3.12 -7.05
N TYR A 1107 11.01 -4.35 -6.60
CA TYR A 1107 9.63 -4.83 -6.42
C TYR A 1107 8.86 -3.97 -5.40
N GLN A 1108 9.48 -3.66 -4.26
CA GLN A 1108 8.86 -2.80 -3.24
C GLN A 1108 8.57 -1.39 -3.79
N LEU A 1109 9.50 -0.84 -4.59
CA LEU A 1109 9.31 0.45 -5.23
C LEU A 1109 8.10 0.45 -6.18
N ILE A 1110 7.95 -0.57 -7.03
CA ILE A 1110 6.77 -0.74 -7.92
C ILE A 1110 5.48 -0.81 -7.11
N GLN A 1111 5.46 -1.57 -6.01
CA GLN A 1111 4.25 -1.74 -5.20
C GLN A 1111 3.84 -0.47 -4.45
N SER A 1112 4.81 0.35 -4.03
CA SER A 1112 4.57 1.62 -3.34
C SER A 1112 4.22 2.78 -4.28
N SER A 1113 4.57 2.69 -5.56
CA SER A 1113 4.36 3.75 -6.55
C SER A 1113 2.90 3.81 -7.00
N PRO A 1114 2.23 4.98 -6.94
CA PRO A 1114 0.90 5.16 -7.52
C PRO A 1114 0.84 4.84 -9.02
N TRP A 1115 1.98 4.97 -9.70
CA TRP A 1115 2.16 4.67 -11.13
C TRP A 1115 2.36 3.17 -11.41
N ARG A 1116 2.47 2.31 -10.39
CA ARG A 1116 2.84 0.89 -10.55
C ARG A 1116 4.09 0.71 -11.42
N GLY A 1117 5.10 1.53 -11.18
CA GLY A 1117 6.30 1.53 -11.99
C GLY A 1117 7.55 2.03 -11.27
N LEU A 1118 8.67 1.74 -11.92
CA LEU A 1118 10.01 2.18 -11.59
C LEU A 1118 10.36 3.53 -12.25
N PRO A 1119 10.97 4.46 -11.49
CA PRO A 1119 11.35 5.75 -12.02
C PRO A 1119 12.48 5.66 -13.05
N GLU A 1120 12.68 6.76 -13.77
CA GLU A 1120 13.84 6.94 -14.65
C GLU A 1120 15.14 6.94 -13.86
N LEU A 1121 15.16 7.73 -12.77
CA LEU A 1121 16.31 7.86 -11.89
C LEU A 1121 15.89 8.17 -10.46
N THR A 1122 16.83 8.00 -9.56
CA THR A 1122 16.76 8.46 -8.16
C THR A 1122 17.92 9.39 -7.88
N ASN A 1123 17.78 10.21 -6.85
CA ASN A 1123 18.89 10.94 -6.30
C ASN A 1123 19.81 9.98 -5.52
N ARG A 1124 20.86 10.53 -4.92
CA ARG A 1124 21.85 9.78 -4.13
C ARG A 1124 21.17 8.81 -3.15
N ASN A 1125 21.65 7.57 -3.13
CA ASN A 1125 21.24 6.49 -2.24
C ASN A 1125 19.73 6.19 -2.28
N GLY A 1126 19.11 6.29 -3.45
CA GLY A 1126 17.68 6.02 -3.64
C GLY A 1126 16.74 7.13 -3.16
N ASP A 1127 17.25 8.32 -2.82
CA ASP A 1127 16.42 9.48 -2.49
C ASP A 1127 15.47 9.81 -3.67
N VAL A 1128 14.22 10.18 -3.36
CA VAL A 1128 13.23 10.53 -4.38
C VAL A 1128 13.72 11.74 -5.19
N CYS A 1129 13.65 11.63 -6.51
CA CYS A 1129 13.89 12.74 -7.43
C CYS A 1129 12.55 13.27 -7.96
N PRO A 1130 12.12 14.50 -7.58
CA PRO A 1130 10.82 15.04 -8.00
C PRO A 1130 10.74 15.33 -9.50
N ASP A 1131 11.89 15.57 -10.15
CA ASP A 1131 11.99 15.81 -11.60
C ASP A 1131 12.14 14.52 -12.42
N SER A 1132 12.24 13.35 -11.78
CA SER A 1132 12.31 12.08 -12.48
C SER A 1132 10.94 11.68 -12.99
N CYS A 1133 10.87 11.13 -14.20
CA CYS A 1133 9.69 10.35 -14.58
C CYS A 1133 9.44 9.25 -13.54
N PRO A 1134 8.23 9.15 -12.95
CA PRO A 1134 7.91 8.13 -11.96
C PRO A 1134 7.78 6.71 -12.56
N ILE A 1135 7.60 6.61 -13.88
CA ILE A 1135 7.62 5.35 -14.62
C ILE A 1135 8.33 5.53 -15.96
N GLN A 1136 9.29 4.65 -16.27
CA GLN A 1136 10.12 4.75 -17.46
C GLN A 1136 10.37 3.40 -18.14
N ALA A 1137 10.42 3.38 -19.48
CA ALA A 1137 10.44 2.16 -20.31
C ALA A 1137 11.71 1.33 -20.17
N TRP A 1138 12.87 1.97 -20.25
CA TRP A 1138 14.14 1.26 -20.12
C TRP A 1138 14.35 0.67 -18.72
N SER A 1139 13.80 1.27 -17.66
CA SER A 1139 13.95 0.81 -16.29
C SER A 1139 13.21 -0.51 -16.11
N HIS A 1140 11.99 -0.60 -16.63
CA HIS A 1140 11.22 -1.86 -16.65
C HIS A 1140 11.90 -2.89 -17.55
N SER A 1141 12.26 -2.47 -18.76
CA SER A 1141 12.84 -3.35 -19.77
C SER A 1141 14.11 -4.04 -19.28
N CYS A 1142 15.12 -3.25 -18.89
CA CYS A 1142 16.44 -3.78 -18.56
C CYS A 1142 16.41 -4.65 -17.28
N LEU A 1143 15.54 -4.34 -16.31
CA LEU A 1143 15.37 -5.22 -15.15
C LEU A 1143 14.59 -6.49 -15.49
N LEU A 1144 13.57 -6.43 -16.36
CA LEU A 1144 12.89 -7.64 -16.85
C LEU A 1144 13.84 -8.57 -17.59
N GLU A 1145 14.76 -8.01 -18.37
CA GLU A 1145 15.83 -8.77 -19.03
C GLU A 1145 16.78 -9.44 -18.01
N ALA A 1146 17.10 -8.77 -16.90
CA ALA A 1146 17.90 -9.37 -15.83
C ALA A 1146 17.17 -10.54 -15.14
N VAL A 1147 15.86 -10.41 -14.89
CA VAL A 1147 15.05 -11.53 -14.36
C VAL A 1147 14.99 -12.69 -15.36
N TYR A 1148 14.85 -12.39 -16.65
CA TYR A 1148 14.82 -13.40 -17.70
C TYR A 1148 16.14 -14.19 -17.77
N ASP A 1149 17.28 -13.52 -17.69
CA ASP A 1149 18.59 -14.18 -17.67
C ASP A 1149 18.82 -14.97 -16.37
N LEU A 1150 18.35 -14.46 -15.22
CA LEU A 1150 18.40 -15.17 -13.94
C LEU A 1150 17.64 -16.50 -13.97
N GLN A 1151 16.45 -16.54 -14.59
CA GLN A 1151 15.63 -17.76 -14.68
C GLN A 1151 16.22 -18.85 -15.59
N LYS A 1152 17.16 -18.49 -16.48
CA LYS A 1152 17.87 -19.47 -17.32
C LYS A 1152 18.98 -20.20 -16.59
N LEU A 1153 19.36 -19.75 -15.40
CA LEU A 1153 20.37 -20.41 -14.59
C LEU A 1153 19.80 -21.68 -13.96
N PRO A 1154 20.61 -22.75 -13.82
CA PRO A 1154 20.18 -23.96 -13.13
C PRO A 1154 19.82 -23.64 -11.67
N ALA A 1155 18.73 -24.26 -11.20
CA ALA A 1155 18.15 -24.06 -9.86
C ALA A 1155 19.08 -24.48 -8.71
#